data_AF-A0A165YVN2-F1
#
_entry.id   AF-A0A165YVN2-F1
#
_cell.length_a   1.000
_cell.length_b   1.000
_cell.length_c   1.000
_cell.angle_alpha   90.00
_cell.angle_beta   90.00
_cell.angle_gamma   90.00
#
_symmetry.space_group_name_H-M   'P 1'
#
loop_
_entity.id
_entity.type
_entity.pdbx_description
1 polymer ?
#
loop_
_entity_poly.entity_id
_entity_poly.type
_entity_poly.pdbx_seq_one_letter_code
_entity_poly.pdbx_strand_id
1 'polypeptide(L)'
;MPCHTKAQLARAVSIVRFHEQPSVSSEKSVLLHVQAELRAQKARSAVLYSSLRIQHRQYQCTLHRLQSLDRKFKKLKHTELLETDNIATNAIQLLDYVIAENAELEAQLVQATQKLAEAKEINASMHKESVAALKSGHKEQLRALCARNLCAAARVPVKGKISGRTAARAVLEGGIAAKIQIGHDLGQAKTSGDGTSNKHIPYDAHFVHIKTPGYSDPSGPAHRSRFLDQTAEAEAEEVIGQIDESIRSGHFERSVVIISKLKGIITDHCSRARLWSEIMHGRTNDAQNQLLGEEQTLELSEADIDAAFELSWAKMIQKAGGQAAWSCLPKAEQNLLQAIATKAALISMGEARYQNLSDDEQRSLDFFIWVGCGCHKDLNSVSGGYAAMLAWFLDHDDVLSPALLPHKSNAGVIACIRDPHRLNDDQQDAVQTSASGAVRAAWIAGALFNNKDDKKGQQDTFNWWFEKELDLHLSFPDTSNTRYGSYCAACAVLLQYRLQFIRFLEFIKLSKKSTTWTNIKSNLLIALTDPPTLSEMAVMALYAQVISHPYIRAVRGPAAKDINMLNLGPLHHKIEAHMESIIANPQLVLEPDADYHTAAADGLEWDNPQVVEIILADTSLFPHLEDLLVAFFRGSLQAWCRFTTEFTPGGLIDEATEIEKDLAWLPPTNDLNEGILGSFRQFMCFNPSTTLLMFNSRTMFERNNTQTFIDAKFDTEDHRLVMKIAQTKGTVH
;
A
#
# COMPACT_ATOMS: atom_id res chain seq x y z
N MET A 1 63.96 19.34 -26.85
CA MET A 1 62.91 20.04 -27.64
C MET A 1 62.83 19.38 -29.01
N PRO A 2 61.67 19.34 -29.68
CA PRO A 2 60.34 19.06 -29.14
C PRO A 2 59.48 18.18 -30.09
N CYS A 3 58.40 17.59 -29.57
CA CYS A 3 57.08 17.38 -30.21
C CYS A 3 56.31 16.38 -29.32
N HIS A 4 55.59 16.81 -28.29
CA HIS A 4 54.29 17.49 -28.39
C HIS A 4 53.37 16.92 -29.47
N THR A 5 52.89 15.69 -29.28
CA THR A 5 51.51 15.29 -29.66
C THR A 5 51.03 13.96 -29.04
N LYS A 6 51.68 13.43 -28.00
CA LYS A 6 51.12 12.31 -27.19
C LYS A 6 50.41 12.74 -25.89
N ALA A 7 50.43 14.03 -25.58
CA ALA A 7 49.77 14.60 -24.39
C ALA A 7 48.33 15.09 -24.62
N GLN A 8 47.75 14.88 -25.81
CA GLN A 8 46.35 15.27 -26.10
C GLN A 8 45.42 14.10 -26.46
N LEU A 9 45.93 12.87 -26.62
CA LEU A 9 45.07 11.69 -26.80
C LEU A 9 44.79 10.91 -25.50
N ALA A 10 45.54 11.16 -24.41
CA ALA A 10 45.33 10.51 -23.11
C ALA A 10 44.43 11.31 -22.14
N ARG A 11 43.95 12.50 -22.55
CA ARG A 11 43.03 13.33 -21.75
C ARG A 11 41.55 13.23 -22.16
N ALA A 12 41.22 12.39 -23.13
CA ALA A 12 39.84 12.15 -23.59
C ALA A 12 39.20 10.85 -23.06
N VAL A 13 39.87 10.10 -22.19
CA VAL A 13 39.36 8.85 -21.58
C VAL A 13 39.13 8.97 -20.06
N SER A 14 39.29 10.17 -19.48
CA SER A 14 39.20 10.40 -18.02
C SER A 14 38.01 11.25 -17.55
N ILE A 15 36.95 11.45 -18.36
CA ILE A 15 35.75 12.18 -17.93
C ILE A 15 34.49 11.44 -18.39
N VAL A 16 34.31 10.18 -17.95
CA VAL A 16 33.03 9.43 -18.06
C VAL A 16 32.75 8.59 -16.80
N ARG A 17 33.43 8.79 -15.67
CA ARG A 17 33.10 8.05 -14.44
C ARG A 17 33.09 8.96 -13.23
N PHE A 18 31.87 9.23 -12.79
CA PHE A 18 31.37 9.83 -11.55
C PHE A 18 30.52 11.07 -11.82
N HIS A 19 29.22 10.85 -12.02
CA HIS A 19 28.12 11.63 -11.43
C HIS A 19 26.83 10.79 -11.58
N GLU A 20 26.31 10.38 -10.42
CA GLU A 20 24.91 10.11 -10.09
C GLU A 20 24.10 9.15 -10.98
N GLN A 21 23.87 7.93 -10.47
CA GLN A 21 22.68 7.16 -10.81
C GLN A 21 21.50 7.66 -9.98
N PRO A 22 20.38 8.10 -10.58
CA PRO A 22 19.08 8.11 -9.92
C PRO A 22 18.54 6.68 -9.87
N SER A 23 17.82 6.37 -8.80
CA SER A 23 17.24 5.05 -8.54
C SER A 23 16.33 4.58 -9.69
N VAL A 24 16.74 3.45 -10.26
CA VAL A 24 16.28 2.85 -11.51
C VAL A 24 14.81 2.35 -11.47
N SER A 25 14.09 2.39 -10.34
CA SER A 25 12.76 1.75 -10.26
C SER A 25 11.60 2.55 -10.86
N SER A 26 11.61 3.89 -10.75
CA SER A 26 10.54 4.72 -11.35
C SER A 26 10.73 4.90 -12.86
N GLU A 27 11.99 4.98 -13.31
CA GLU A 27 12.32 4.97 -14.74
C GLU A 27 12.03 3.60 -15.35
N LYS A 28 12.29 2.49 -14.64
CA LYS A 28 11.96 1.14 -15.10
C LYS A 28 10.45 0.91 -15.12
N SER A 29 9.67 1.50 -14.22
CA SER A 29 8.20 1.48 -14.27
C SER A 29 7.65 2.25 -15.47
N VAL A 30 8.17 3.46 -15.74
CA VAL A 30 7.81 4.24 -16.94
C VAL A 30 8.30 3.53 -18.21
N LEU A 31 9.50 2.94 -18.20
CA LEU A 31 10.05 2.16 -19.30
C LEU A 31 9.25 0.88 -19.53
N LEU A 32 8.75 0.23 -18.48
CA LEU A 32 7.88 -0.94 -18.55
C LEU A 32 6.49 -0.58 -19.08
N HIS A 33 5.92 0.56 -18.68
CA HIS A 33 4.66 1.06 -19.22
C HIS A 33 4.81 1.42 -20.70
N VAL A 34 5.86 2.16 -21.06
CA VAL A 34 6.21 2.48 -22.45
C VAL A 34 6.54 1.22 -23.26
N GLN A 35 7.20 0.21 -22.67
CA GLN A 35 7.45 -1.07 -23.33
C GLN A 35 6.16 -1.88 -23.50
N ALA A 36 5.25 -1.88 -22.53
CA ALA A 36 3.95 -2.54 -22.63
C ALA A 36 3.09 -1.87 -23.71
N GLU A 37 3.11 -0.55 -23.78
CA GLU A 37 2.39 0.23 -24.77
C GLU A 37 3.01 0.10 -26.16
N LEU A 38 4.34 0.04 -26.25
CA LEU A 38 5.07 -0.29 -27.49
C LEU A 38 4.81 -1.74 -27.94
N ARG A 39 4.68 -2.70 -27.01
CA ARG A 39 4.28 -4.08 -27.32
C ARG A 39 2.83 -4.13 -27.80
N ALA A 40 1.92 -3.40 -27.16
CA ALA A 40 0.53 -3.28 -27.58
C ALA A 40 0.41 -2.60 -28.95
N GLN A 41 1.24 -1.60 -29.24
CA GLN A 41 1.31 -0.96 -30.55
C GLN A 41 1.97 -1.86 -31.60
N LYS A 42 3.01 -2.63 -31.25
CA LYS A 42 3.58 -3.66 -32.13
C LYS A 42 2.57 -4.79 -32.41
N ALA A 43 1.75 -5.17 -31.44
CA ALA A 43 0.67 -6.15 -31.62
C ALA A 43 -0.44 -5.59 -32.53
N ARG A 44 -0.87 -4.33 -32.32
CA ARG A 44 -1.81 -3.64 -33.22
C ARG A 44 -1.23 -3.48 -34.62
N SER A 45 0.05 -3.14 -34.73
CA SER A 45 0.77 -3.06 -35.99
C SER A 45 0.92 -4.43 -36.65
N ALA A 46 1.12 -5.50 -35.89
CA ALA A 46 1.17 -6.87 -36.40
C ALA A 46 -0.21 -7.37 -36.87
N VAL A 47 -1.30 -6.96 -36.21
CA VAL A 47 -2.69 -7.21 -36.66
C VAL A 47 -3.03 -6.42 -37.92
N LEU A 48 -2.56 -5.17 -38.01
CA LEU A 48 -2.67 -4.37 -39.24
C LEU A 48 -1.79 -4.95 -40.35
N TYR A 49 -0.59 -5.43 -40.04
CA TYR A 49 0.32 -6.06 -41.00
C TYR A 49 -0.19 -7.43 -41.44
N SER A 50 -0.84 -8.20 -40.56
CA SER A 50 -1.49 -9.45 -40.92
C SER A 50 -2.75 -9.20 -41.77
N SER A 51 -3.54 -8.17 -41.44
CA SER A 51 -4.67 -7.73 -42.28
C SER A 51 -4.20 -7.24 -43.65
N LEU A 52 -3.12 -6.44 -43.70
CA LEU A 52 -2.48 -5.99 -44.94
C LEU A 52 -1.90 -7.17 -45.72
N ARG A 53 -1.31 -8.16 -45.05
CA ARG A 53 -0.78 -9.37 -45.67
C ARG A 53 -1.91 -10.24 -46.22
N ILE A 54 -3.05 -10.33 -45.54
CA ILE A 54 -4.26 -11.03 -45.99
C ILE A 54 -4.82 -10.32 -47.23
N GLN A 55 -4.97 -9.00 -47.18
CA GLN A 55 -5.43 -8.21 -48.33
C GLN A 55 -4.45 -8.26 -49.51
N HIS A 56 -3.15 -8.20 -49.26
CA HIS A 56 -2.13 -8.38 -50.30
C HIS A 56 -2.17 -9.79 -50.88
N ARG A 57 -2.41 -10.84 -50.06
CA ARG A 57 -2.62 -12.20 -50.56
C ARG A 57 -3.89 -12.31 -51.40
N GLN A 58 -4.97 -11.67 -50.97
CA GLN A 58 -6.21 -11.61 -51.74
C GLN A 58 -5.97 -10.91 -53.08
N TYR A 59 -5.31 -9.75 -53.08
CA TYR A 59 -4.90 -9.03 -54.30
C TYR A 59 -4.05 -9.91 -55.23
N GLN A 60 -3.02 -10.58 -54.71
CA GLN A 60 -2.17 -11.49 -55.50
C GLN A 60 -2.97 -12.68 -56.05
N CYS A 61 -3.90 -13.25 -55.28
CA CYS A 61 -4.81 -14.30 -55.74
C CYS A 61 -5.75 -13.80 -56.85
N THR A 62 -6.26 -12.57 -56.73
CA THR A 62 -7.10 -11.92 -57.73
C THR A 62 -6.31 -11.63 -59.00
N LEU A 63 -5.07 -11.13 -58.88
CA LEU A 63 -4.15 -10.90 -59.99
C LEU A 63 -3.84 -12.20 -60.74
N HIS A 64 -3.61 -13.30 -60.01
CA HIS A 64 -3.36 -14.61 -60.59
C HIS A 64 -4.61 -15.19 -61.28
N ARG A 65 -5.81 -14.94 -60.72
CA ARG A 65 -7.09 -15.26 -61.39
C ARG A 65 -7.28 -14.45 -62.66
N LEU A 66 -6.95 -13.17 -62.66
CA LEU A 66 -6.96 -12.28 -63.82
C LEU A 66 -6.03 -12.80 -64.93
N GLN A 67 -4.80 -13.18 -64.59
CA GLN A 67 -3.85 -13.77 -65.54
C GLN A 67 -4.28 -15.17 -66.03
N SER A 68 -5.02 -15.93 -65.23
CA SER A 68 -5.61 -17.21 -65.64
C SER A 68 -6.78 -16.99 -66.59
N LEU A 69 -7.64 -16.00 -66.32
CA LEU A 69 -8.74 -15.59 -67.18
C LEU A 69 -8.23 -15.02 -68.51
N ASP A 70 -7.20 -14.17 -68.51
CA ASP A 70 -6.57 -13.65 -69.74
C ASP A 70 -5.99 -14.79 -70.60
N ARG A 71 -5.35 -15.79 -69.96
CA ARG A 71 -4.88 -17.00 -70.66
C ARG A 71 -6.02 -17.84 -71.23
N LYS A 72 -7.14 -17.98 -70.52
CA LYS A 72 -8.35 -18.66 -71.02
C LYS A 72 -9.01 -17.88 -72.14
N PHE A 73 -9.06 -16.56 -72.04
CA PHE A 73 -9.61 -15.66 -73.06
C PHE A 73 -8.79 -15.72 -74.36
N LYS A 74 -7.45 -15.73 -74.25
CA LYS A 74 -6.54 -15.97 -75.39
C LYS A 74 -6.73 -17.34 -76.03
N LYS A 75 -6.99 -18.39 -75.25
CA LYS A 75 -7.33 -19.74 -75.77
C LYS A 75 -8.68 -19.77 -76.47
N LEU A 76 -9.69 -19.10 -75.92
CA LEU A 76 -11.02 -18.99 -76.52
C LEU A 76 -10.98 -18.19 -77.84
N LYS A 77 -10.12 -17.16 -77.94
CA LYS A 77 -9.92 -16.38 -79.18
C LYS A 77 -9.32 -17.19 -80.34
N HIS A 78 -8.78 -18.37 -80.09
CA HIS A 78 -8.25 -19.30 -81.12
C HIS A 78 -9.18 -20.45 -81.47
N THR A 79 -10.37 -20.53 -80.86
CA THR A 79 -11.34 -21.60 -81.15
C THR A 79 -12.63 -20.94 -81.63
N GLU A 80 -12.80 -20.80 -82.95
CA GLU A 80 -14.09 -20.44 -83.54
C GLU A 80 -15.09 -21.56 -83.24
N LEU A 81 -16.12 -21.26 -82.44
CA LEU A 81 -17.52 -21.33 -82.89
C LEU A 81 -18.49 -20.92 -81.76
N LEU A 82 -19.22 -19.83 -82.04
CA LEU A 82 -20.66 -19.65 -81.88
C LEU A 82 -21.35 -20.26 -80.64
N GLU A 83 -21.12 -19.67 -79.46
CA GLU A 83 -22.11 -19.57 -78.35
C GLU A 83 -21.67 -18.58 -77.24
N THR A 84 -20.94 -17.52 -77.59
CA THR A 84 -20.10 -16.77 -76.63
C THR A 84 -20.43 -15.29 -76.43
N ASP A 85 -21.52 -14.74 -76.97
CA ASP A 85 -21.84 -13.30 -76.79
C ASP A 85 -22.28 -12.96 -75.36
N ASN A 86 -23.11 -13.79 -74.71
CA ASN A 86 -23.53 -13.53 -73.32
C ASN A 86 -22.41 -13.80 -72.30
N ILE A 87 -21.55 -14.79 -72.55
CA ILE A 87 -20.43 -15.11 -71.65
C ILE A 87 -19.31 -14.07 -71.79
N ALA A 88 -19.02 -13.61 -73.01
CA ALA A 88 -18.04 -12.54 -73.24
C ALA A 88 -18.54 -11.20 -72.66
N THR A 89 -19.82 -10.87 -72.83
CA THR A 89 -20.40 -9.64 -72.26
C THR A 89 -20.40 -9.68 -70.72
N ASN A 90 -20.79 -10.80 -70.11
CA ASN A 90 -20.71 -10.95 -68.64
C ASN A 90 -19.26 -10.94 -68.14
N ALA A 91 -18.32 -11.51 -68.89
CA ALA A 91 -16.90 -11.48 -68.53
C ALA A 91 -16.31 -10.07 -68.60
N ILE A 92 -16.73 -9.25 -69.59
CA ILE A 92 -16.34 -7.85 -69.70
C ILE A 92 -16.95 -7.03 -68.55
N GLN A 93 -18.23 -7.20 -68.23
CA GLN A 93 -18.86 -6.53 -67.08
C GLN A 93 -18.21 -6.91 -65.75
N LEU A 94 -17.85 -8.18 -65.55
CA LEU A 94 -17.12 -8.61 -64.36
C LEU A 94 -15.71 -8.02 -64.32
N LEU A 95 -15.05 -7.88 -65.47
CA LEU A 95 -13.73 -7.28 -65.57
C LEU A 95 -13.79 -5.79 -65.20
N ASP A 96 -14.78 -5.06 -65.72
CA ASP A 96 -15.01 -3.65 -65.40
C ASP A 96 -15.35 -3.45 -63.92
N TYR A 97 -16.16 -4.34 -63.34
CA TYR A 97 -16.46 -4.33 -61.90
C TYR A 97 -15.19 -4.54 -61.06
N VAL A 98 -14.35 -5.52 -61.41
CA VAL A 98 -13.09 -5.80 -60.71
C VAL A 98 -12.07 -4.68 -60.89
N ILE A 99 -12.07 -4.00 -62.04
CA ILE A 99 -11.23 -2.81 -62.27
C ILE A 99 -11.68 -1.66 -61.36
N ALA A 100 -13.00 -1.43 -61.25
CA ALA A 100 -13.54 -0.40 -60.36
C ALA A 100 -13.26 -0.71 -58.88
N GLU A 101 -13.45 -1.97 -58.45
CA GLU A 101 -13.15 -2.42 -57.09
C GLU A 101 -11.65 -2.29 -56.77
N ASN A 102 -10.77 -2.62 -57.72
CA ASN A 102 -9.33 -2.43 -57.55
C ASN A 102 -8.94 -0.95 -57.45
N ALA A 103 -9.56 -0.07 -58.24
CA ALA A 103 -9.31 1.37 -58.15
C ALA A 103 -9.74 1.94 -56.80
N GLU A 104 -10.86 1.46 -56.24
CA GLU A 104 -11.32 1.83 -54.90
C GLU A 104 -10.38 1.32 -53.81
N LEU A 105 -9.92 0.07 -53.91
CA LEU A 105 -8.94 -0.51 -53.00
C LEU A 105 -7.58 0.21 -53.07
N GLU A 106 -7.12 0.62 -54.25
CA GLU A 106 -5.93 1.44 -54.41
C GLU A 106 -6.10 2.81 -53.74
N ALA A 107 -7.25 3.47 -53.89
CA ALA A 107 -7.53 4.73 -53.23
C ALA A 107 -7.52 4.58 -51.69
N GLN A 108 -8.12 3.51 -51.17
CA GLN A 108 -8.11 3.19 -49.74
C GLN A 108 -6.68 2.89 -49.25
N LEU A 109 -5.87 2.17 -50.03
CA LEU A 109 -4.48 1.86 -49.71
C LEU A 109 -3.60 3.12 -49.68
N VAL A 110 -3.77 4.02 -50.64
CA VAL A 110 -3.08 5.32 -50.67
C VAL A 110 -3.44 6.14 -49.44
N GLN A 111 -4.74 6.22 -49.10
CA GLN A 111 -5.20 6.96 -47.92
C GLN A 111 -4.67 6.36 -46.60
N ALA A 112 -4.62 5.04 -46.50
CA ALA A 112 -4.06 4.34 -45.34
C ALA A 112 -2.54 4.54 -45.22
N THR A 113 -1.83 4.52 -46.36
CA THR A 113 -0.37 4.74 -46.42
C THR A 113 -0.01 6.17 -46.02
N GLN A 114 -0.82 7.14 -46.44
CA GLN A 114 -0.64 8.55 -46.06
C GLN A 114 -0.90 8.78 -44.57
N LYS A 115 -1.96 8.20 -44.00
CA LYS A 115 -2.20 8.19 -42.54
C LYS A 115 -1.05 7.55 -41.76
N LEU A 116 -0.45 6.49 -42.30
CA LEU A 116 0.69 5.81 -41.68
C LEU A 116 1.97 6.67 -41.74
N ALA A 117 2.19 7.40 -42.83
CA ALA A 117 3.30 8.33 -42.96
C ALA A 117 3.18 9.49 -41.96
N GLU A 118 2.00 10.10 -41.86
CA GLU A 118 1.69 11.15 -40.88
C GLU A 118 1.89 10.66 -39.44
N ALA A 119 1.38 9.46 -39.11
CA ALA A 119 1.56 8.86 -37.79
C ALA A 119 3.04 8.57 -37.46
N LYS A 120 3.85 8.14 -38.44
CA LYS A 120 5.29 7.93 -38.26
C LYS A 120 6.03 9.24 -38.01
N GLU A 121 5.66 10.32 -38.70
CA GLU A 121 6.29 11.62 -38.54
C GLU A 121 5.97 12.24 -37.18
N ILE A 122 4.70 12.15 -36.74
CA ILE A 122 4.27 12.53 -35.38
C ILE A 122 5.07 11.74 -34.33
N ASN A 123 5.22 10.42 -34.51
CA ASN A 123 5.90 9.56 -33.54
C ASN A 123 7.42 9.81 -33.48
N ALA A 124 8.05 10.12 -34.63
CA ALA A 124 9.47 10.50 -34.67
C ALA A 124 9.72 11.84 -33.99
N SER A 125 8.82 12.81 -34.18
CA SER A 125 8.82 14.09 -33.46
C SER A 125 8.67 13.89 -31.95
N MET A 126 7.68 13.08 -31.54
CA MET A 126 7.45 12.69 -30.14
C MET A 126 8.70 12.09 -29.50
N HIS A 127 9.38 11.18 -30.18
CA HIS A 127 10.57 10.53 -29.62
C HIS A 127 11.71 11.54 -29.42
N LYS A 128 11.92 12.44 -30.39
CA LYS A 128 12.97 13.47 -30.34
C LYS A 128 12.73 14.48 -29.22
N GLU A 129 11.50 14.94 -29.04
CA GLU A 129 11.12 15.91 -28.01
C GLU A 129 11.08 15.28 -26.61
N SER A 130 10.63 14.03 -26.49
CA SER A 130 10.63 13.28 -25.22
C SER A 130 12.05 13.03 -24.71
N VAL A 131 12.99 12.69 -25.62
CA VAL A 131 14.42 12.53 -25.29
C VAL A 131 15.05 13.85 -24.88
N ALA A 132 14.65 14.98 -25.48
CA ALA A 132 15.12 16.30 -25.09
C ALA A 132 14.59 16.73 -23.71
N ALA A 133 13.32 16.43 -23.40
CA ALA A 133 12.70 16.74 -22.10
C ALA A 133 13.21 15.84 -20.95
N LEU A 134 13.52 14.57 -21.24
CA LEU A 134 14.18 13.66 -20.29
C LEU A 134 15.58 14.16 -19.91
N LYS A 135 16.33 14.69 -20.88
CA LYS A 135 17.66 15.27 -20.66
C LYS A 135 17.65 16.57 -19.85
N SER A 136 16.53 17.29 -19.82
CA SER A 136 16.41 18.57 -19.11
C SER A 136 15.71 18.48 -17.76
N GLY A 137 15.16 17.32 -17.37
CA GLY A 137 14.54 17.09 -16.06
C GLY A 137 13.15 17.72 -15.85
N HIS A 138 12.56 18.34 -16.87
CA HIS A 138 11.28 19.06 -16.74
C HIS A 138 10.06 18.14 -16.98
N LYS A 139 9.65 17.39 -15.95
CA LYS A 139 8.50 16.45 -15.97
C LYS A 139 7.16 17.10 -16.44
N GLU A 140 6.96 18.39 -16.17
CA GLU A 140 5.74 19.10 -16.59
C GLU A 140 5.68 19.37 -18.11
N GLN A 141 6.83 19.60 -18.74
CA GLN A 141 6.88 19.80 -20.19
C GLN A 141 6.52 18.52 -20.95
N LEU A 142 6.91 17.36 -20.41
CA LEU A 142 6.53 16.04 -20.91
C LEU A 142 5.02 15.79 -20.82
N ARG A 143 4.39 16.12 -19.68
CA ARG A 143 2.93 16.00 -19.51
C ARG A 143 2.14 16.90 -20.47
N ALA A 144 2.57 18.15 -20.62
CA ALA A 144 1.95 19.11 -21.55
C ALA A 144 2.18 18.74 -23.03
N LEU A 145 3.24 17.99 -23.35
CA LEU A 145 3.49 17.45 -24.67
C LEU A 145 2.58 16.25 -24.96
N CYS A 146 2.50 15.29 -24.04
CA CYS A 146 1.61 14.13 -24.16
C CYS A 146 0.14 14.55 -24.33
N ALA A 147 -0.34 15.49 -23.52
CA ALA A 147 -1.73 15.95 -23.61
C ALA A 147 -2.04 16.67 -24.93
N ARG A 148 -1.13 17.50 -25.45
CA ARG A 148 -1.30 18.14 -26.78
C ARG A 148 -1.35 17.12 -27.91
N ASN A 149 -0.53 16.08 -27.82
CA ASN A 149 -0.50 15.02 -28.84
C ASN A 149 -1.71 14.10 -28.73
N LEU A 150 -2.24 13.86 -27.53
CA LEU A 150 -3.50 13.13 -27.33
C LEU A 150 -4.68 13.90 -27.93
N CYS A 151 -4.76 15.21 -27.69
CA CYS A 151 -5.76 16.07 -28.29
C CYS A 151 -5.62 16.17 -29.81
N ALA A 152 -4.39 16.25 -30.34
CA ALA A 152 -4.14 16.22 -31.78
C ALA A 152 -4.57 14.89 -32.43
N ALA A 153 -4.29 13.76 -31.77
CA ALA A 153 -4.75 12.43 -32.21
C ALA A 153 -6.29 12.32 -32.17
N ALA A 154 -6.93 12.96 -31.18
CA ALA A 154 -8.38 13.06 -31.06
C ALA A 154 -9.01 14.18 -31.93
N ARG A 155 -8.22 14.91 -32.74
CA ARG A 155 -8.64 16.07 -33.55
C ARG A 155 -9.30 17.20 -32.75
N VAL A 156 -8.95 17.32 -31.47
CA VAL A 156 -9.38 18.41 -30.60
C VAL A 156 -8.39 19.57 -30.72
N PRO A 157 -8.80 20.75 -31.23
CA PRO A 157 -7.90 21.88 -31.41
C PRO A 157 -7.51 22.49 -30.05
N VAL A 158 -6.24 22.35 -29.65
CA VAL A 158 -5.71 22.96 -28.42
C VAL A 158 -5.08 24.31 -28.75
N LYS A 159 -5.65 25.41 -28.21
CA LYS A 159 -5.01 26.73 -28.27
C LYS A 159 -4.05 26.90 -27.10
N GLY A 160 -2.76 27.14 -27.39
CA GLY A 160 -1.74 27.45 -26.38
C GLY A 160 -1.14 26.23 -25.67
N LYS A 161 -0.54 26.45 -24.50
CA LYS A 161 -0.01 25.39 -23.61
C LYS A 161 -1.04 25.14 -22.50
N ILE A 162 -1.22 23.87 -22.11
CA ILE A 162 -1.99 23.54 -20.91
C ILE A 162 -1.29 24.20 -19.73
N SER A 163 -1.99 25.10 -19.05
CA SER A 163 -1.43 25.79 -17.88
C SER A 163 -1.34 24.83 -16.70
N GLY A 164 -0.39 25.05 -15.79
CA GLY A 164 -0.34 24.31 -14.51
C GLY A 164 -1.67 24.38 -13.76
N ARG A 165 -2.38 25.52 -13.86
CA ARG A 165 -3.73 25.70 -13.30
C ARG A 165 -4.75 24.74 -13.89
N THR A 166 -4.73 24.52 -15.20
CA THR A 166 -5.63 23.57 -15.89
C THR A 166 -5.31 22.13 -15.49
N ALA A 167 -4.02 21.77 -15.43
CA ALA A 167 -3.61 20.44 -14.99
C ALA A 167 -3.99 20.17 -13.52
N ALA A 168 -3.80 21.15 -12.64
CA ALA A 168 -4.22 21.06 -11.24
C ALA A 168 -5.74 20.89 -11.10
N ARG A 169 -6.53 21.66 -11.87
CA ARG A 169 -7.99 21.52 -11.89
C ARG A 169 -8.44 20.13 -12.34
N ALA A 170 -7.85 19.57 -13.39
CA ALA A 170 -8.20 18.21 -13.83
C ALA A 170 -7.93 17.15 -12.75
N VAL A 171 -6.85 17.31 -11.97
CA VAL A 171 -6.58 16.44 -10.81
C VAL A 171 -7.63 16.62 -9.71
N LEU A 172 -8.00 17.87 -9.40
CA LEU A 172 -9.04 18.17 -8.41
C LEU A 172 -10.41 17.64 -8.83
N GLU A 173 -10.76 17.74 -10.11
CA GLU A 173 -11.98 17.18 -10.70
C GLU A 173 -12.01 15.65 -10.48
N GLY A 174 -10.90 14.96 -10.74
CA GLY A 174 -10.76 13.53 -10.43
C GLY A 174 -10.94 13.21 -8.94
N GLY A 175 -10.39 14.04 -8.05
CA GLY A 175 -10.58 13.89 -6.59
C GLY A 175 -12.04 14.10 -6.14
N ILE A 176 -12.72 15.09 -6.71
CA ILE A 176 -14.15 15.34 -6.45
C ILE A 176 -14.99 14.18 -6.97
N ALA A 177 -14.71 13.68 -8.17
CA ALA A 177 -15.40 12.51 -8.72
C ALA A 177 -15.16 11.25 -7.87
N ALA A 178 -13.97 11.08 -7.29
CA ALA A 178 -13.69 9.98 -6.38
C ALA A 178 -14.46 10.12 -5.05
N LYS A 179 -14.64 11.34 -4.53
CA LYS A 179 -15.51 11.60 -3.37
C LYS A 179 -16.98 11.31 -3.67
N ILE A 180 -17.44 11.65 -4.87
CA ILE A 180 -18.78 11.32 -5.37
C ILE A 180 -18.96 9.79 -5.48
N GLN A 181 -17.98 9.09 -6.06
CA GLN A 181 -17.99 7.63 -6.13
C GLN A 181 -18.12 7.00 -4.75
N ILE A 182 -17.34 7.48 -3.79
CA ILE A 182 -17.42 7.02 -2.41
C ILE A 182 -18.82 7.29 -1.86
N GLY A 183 -19.37 8.50 -1.97
CA GLY A 183 -20.74 8.80 -1.54
C GLY A 183 -21.81 7.90 -2.17
N HIS A 184 -21.66 7.56 -3.46
CA HIS A 184 -22.52 6.62 -4.17
C HIS A 184 -22.37 5.17 -3.66
N ASP A 185 -21.13 4.72 -3.45
CA ASP A 185 -20.82 3.39 -2.90
C ASP A 185 -21.23 3.28 -1.42
N LEU A 186 -21.19 4.39 -0.66
CA LEU A 186 -21.40 4.48 0.78
C LEU A 186 -22.84 4.17 1.23
N GLY A 187 -23.77 4.01 0.29
CA GLY A 187 -25.09 3.43 0.54
C GLY A 187 -25.07 2.09 1.31
N GLN A 188 -23.90 1.43 1.42
CA GLN A 188 -23.72 0.07 1.97
C GLN A 188 -22.41 -0.14 2.79
N ALA A 189 -21.86 0.85 3.53
CA ALA A 189 -20.41 0.92 3.86
C ALA A 189 -19.88 0.73 5.30
N LYS A 190 -18.53 0.62 5.44
CA LYS A 190 -17.71 0.43 6.69
C LYS A 190 -16.30 1.06 6.60
N THR A 191 -15.61 1.42 7.69
CA THR A 191 -14.35 2.22 7.68
C THR A 191 -13.12 1.55 8.32
N SER A 192 -11.91 2.05 8.03
CA SER A 192 -10.59 1.62 8.55
C SER A 192 -9.59 2.80 8.53
N GLY A 193 -8.54 2.78 9.36
CA GLY A 193 -7.53 3.86 9.41
C GLY A 193 -6.18 3.48 10.00
N ASP A 194 -5.15 4.28 9.70
CA ASP A 194 -3.77 4.14 10.19
C ASP A 194 -2.99 5.46 10.19
N GLY A 195 -1.89 5.56 10.93
CA GLY A 195 -1.09 6.77 11.08
C GLY A 195 0.43 6.60 10.93
N THR A 196 1.11 7.59 10.34
CA THR A 196 2.58 7.69 10.32
C THR A 196 3.05 9.14 10.48
N SER A 197 4.37 9.41 10.53
CA SER A 197 4.87 10.79 10.46
C SER A 197 5.73 11.06 9.21
N ASN A 198 5.73 12.30 8.72
CA ASN A 198 6.65 12.79 7.70
C ASN A 198 7.19 14.15 8.12
N LYS A 199 8.52 14.33 8.16
CA LYS A 199 9.19 15.55 8.65
C LYS A 199 8.69 16.03 10.03
N HIS A 200 8.49 15.11 10.97
CA HIS A 200 7.96 15.36 12.32
C HIS A 200 6.48 15.81 12.38
N ILE A 201 5.75 15.78 11.27
CA ILE A 201 4.31 16.01 11.24
C ILE A 201 3.60 14.65 11.15
N PRO A 202 2.63 14.32 12.02
CA PRO A 202 1.83 13.11 11.91
C PRO A 202 0.83 13.21 10.74
N TYR A 203 0.61 12.09 10.07
CA TYR A 203 -0.32 11.93 8.95
C TYR A 203 -1.10 10.63 9.12
N ASP A 204 -2.41 10.67 8.96
CA ASP A 204 -3.27 9.50 9.01
C ASP A 204 -3.84 9.20 7.61
N ALA A 205 -4.01 7.92 7.27
CA ALA A 205 -4.65 7.44 6.05
C ALA A 205 -5.90 6.64 6.41
N HIS A 206 -6.95 6.80 5.60
CA HIS A 206 -8.24 6.16 5.86
C HIS A 206 -8.77 5.42 4.62
N PHE A 207 -9.32 4.23 4.84
CA PHE A 207 -10.02 3.44 3.83
C PHE A 207 -11.41 3.05 4.29
N VAL A 208 -12.29 2.80 3.33
CA VAL A 208 -13.64 2.27 3.57
C VAL A 208 -13.78 0.95 2.81
N HIS A 209 -14.28 -0.07 3.50
CA HIS A 209 -14.53 -1.38 2.93
C HIS A 209 -16.03 -1.51 2.64
N ILE A 210 -16.38 -1.63 1.36
CA ILE A 210 -17.76 -1.60 0.89
C ILE A 210 -17.98 -2.69 -0.14
N LYS A 211 -19.15 -3.35 -0.06
CA LYS A 211 -19.62 -4.24 -1.11
C LYS A 211 -20.18 -3.38 -2.25
N THR A 212 -19.53 -3.42 -3.41
CA THR A 212 -19.88 -2.55 -4.55
C THR A 212 -19.94 -3.35 -5.84
N PRO A 213 -20.87 -3.05 -6.77
CA PRO A 213 -20.88 -3.67 -8.08
C PRO A 213 -19.57 -3.36 -8.84
N GLY A 214 -19.14 -4.28 -9.69
CA GLY A 214 -18.11 -3.97 -10.68
C GLY A 214 -18.64 -2.97 -11.70
N TYR A 215 -18.10 -1.76 -11.73
CA TYR A 215 -18.47 -0.75 -12.75
C TYR A 215 -18.06 -1.17 -14.17
N SER A 216 -17.08 -2.08 -14.28
CA SER A 216 -16.59 -2.64 -15.54
C SER A 216 -16.78 -4.17 -15.66
N ASP A 217 -17.27 -4.84 -14.62
CA ASP A 217 -17.35 -6.30 -14.54
C ASP A 217 -18.77 -6.73 -14.10
N PRO A 218 -19.51 -7.50 -14.92
CA PRO A 218 -20.87 -7.95 -14.61
C PRO A 218 -20.93 -9.07 -13.55
N SER A 219 -19.81 -9.49 -12.95
CA SER A 219 -19.73 -10.59 -11.97
C SER A 219 -20.45 -10.38 -10.63
N GLY A 220 -21.08 -9.20 -10.43
CA GLY A 220 -21.89 -8.88 -9.25
C GLY A 220 -21.16 -8.05 -8.19
N PRO A 221 -21.79 -7.79 -7.03
CA PRO A 221 -21.20 -7.01 -5.95
C PRO A 221 -20.04 -7.75 -5.26
N ALA A 222 -18.91 -7.08 -5.09
CA ALA A 222 -17.73 -7.59 -4.39
C ALA A 222 -17.25 -6.60 -3.33
N HIS A 223 -16.62 -7.09 -2.26
CA HIS A 223 -15.97 -6.24 -1.26
C HIS A 223 -14.79 -5.50 -1.89
N ARG A 224 -14.76 -4.18 -1.76
CA ARG A 224 -13.68 -3.33 -2.27
C ARG A 224 -13.29 -2.30 -1.23
N SER A 225 -11.99 -2.03 -1.17
CA SER A 225 -11.43 -0.97 -0.35
C SER A 225 -11.35 0.33 -1.16
N ARG A 226 -11.92 1.41 -0.63
CA ARG A 226 -11.85 2.77 -1.18
C ARG A 226 -10.98 3.64 -0.30
N PHE A 227 -9.99 4.29 -0.88
CA PHE A 227 -9.20 5.29 -0.21
C PHE A 227 -10.03 6.58 -0.03
N LEU A 228 -10.16 7.06 1.21
CA LEU A 228 -10.83 8.32 1.51
C LEU A 228 -9.87 9.48 1.31
N ASP A 229 -8.81 9.54 2.13
CA ASP A 229 -7.84 10.61 2.14
C ASP A 229 -6.65 10.31 3.05
N GLN A 230 -5.66 11.20 3.00
CA GLN A 230 -4.69 11.41 4.06
C GLN A 230 -4.85 12.80 4.66
N THR A 231 -4.75 12.89 5.98
CA THR A 231 -4.82 14.17 6.72
C THR A 231 -3.54 14.37 7.52
N ALA A 232 -3.16 15.63 7.74
CA ALA A 232 -2.11 15.95 8.70
C ALA A 232 -2.82 16.13 10.05
N GLU A 233 -2.70 15.14 10.94
CA GLU A 233 -3.26 15.17 12.30
C GLU A 233 -4.81 15.33 12.30
N ALA A 234 -5.56 14.27 11.99
CA ALA A 234 -7.02 14.32 12.09
C ALA A 234 -7.53 13.69 13.39
N GLU A 235 -8.09 14.53 14.26
CA GLU A 235 -9.12 14.10 15.19
C GLU A 235 -10.33 13.58 14.38
N ALA A 236 -11.11 12.65 14.94
CA ALA A 236 -12.26 12.03 14.26
C ALA A 236 -13.27 13.05 13.69
N GLU A 237 -13.25 14.32 14.13
CA GLU A 237 -14.06 15.43 13.60
C GLU A 237 -13.69 15.84 12.17
N GLU A 238 -12.41 15.77 11.76
CA GLU A 238 -11.98 16.22 10.44
C GLU A 238 -12.41 15.25 9.33
N VAL A 239 -12.29 13.93 9.58
CA VAL A 239 -12.76 12.88 8.65
C VAL A 239 -14.27 13.02 8.40
N ILE A 240 -15.04 13.34 9.44
CA ILE A 240 -16.49 13.56 9.33
C ILE A 240 -16.80 14.88 8.62
N GLY A 241 -16.09 15.97 8.93
CA GLY A 241 -16.23 17.25 8.22
C GLY A 241 -15.98 17.12 6.71
N GLN A 242 -15.13 16.19 6.31
CA GLN A 242 -14.87 15.89 4.91
C GLN A 242 -15.93 15.00 4.23
N ILE A 243 -16.50 14.04 4.95
CA ILE A 243 -17.69 13.30 4.51
C ILE A 243 -18.83 14.30 4.31
N ASP A 244 -19.04 15.22 5.26
CA ASP A 244 -20.02 16.31 5.18
C ASP A 244 -19.78 17.28 4.01
N GLU A 245 -18.53 17.66 3.73
CA GLU A 245 -18.19 18.47 2.54
C GLU A 245 -18.49 17.76 1.22
N SER A 246 -18.33 16.45 1.16
CA SER A 246 -18.58 15.66 -0.06
C SER A 246 -20.08 15.57 -0.39
N ILE A 247 -20.94 15.68 0.62
CA ILE A 247 -22.39 15.49 0.55
C ILE A 247 -23.17 16.79 0.23
N ARG A 248 -22.56 17.97 0.40
CA ARG A 248 -23.19 19.31 0.19
C ARG A 248 -23.60 19.64 -1.25
N SER A 249 -23.44 18.72 -2.21
CA SER A 249 -23.85 18.89 -3.61
C SER A 249 -25.28 18.41 -3.91
N GLY A 250 -26.02 17.88 -2.92
CA GLY A 250 -27.46 17.58 -3.05
C GLY A 250 -27.81 16.25 -3.74
N HIS A 251 -26.80 15.47 -4.16
CA HIS A 251 -26.96 14.18 -4.83
C HIS A 251 -26.65 12.96 -3.96
N PHE A 252 -26.36 13.14 -2.66
CA PHE A 252 -25.77 12.10 -1.81
C PHE A 252 -26.52 11.86 -0.49
N GLU A 253 -26.38 10.65 0.03
CA GLU A 253 -26.93 10.22 1.32
C GLU A 253 -26.35 11.07 2.46
N ARG A 254 -27.15 11.41 3.48
CA ARG A 254 -26.73 12.27 4.60
C ARG A 254 -25.62 11.58 5.41
N SER A 255 -24.66 12.34 5.93
CA SER A 255 -23.52 11.80 6.69
C SER A 255 -23.94 10.96 7.91
N VAL A 256 -25.01 11.37 8.59
CA VAL A 256 -25.63 10.60 9.67
C VAL A 256 -26.05 9.18 9.22
N VAL A 257 -26.54 9.03 7.98
CA VAL A 257 -26.91 7.72 7.41
C VAL A 257 -25.68 6.86 7.09
N ILE A 258 -24.60 7.49 6.68
CA ILE A 258 -23.35 6.79 6.38
C ILE A 258 -22.71 6.29 7.68
N ILE A 259 -22.65 7.16 8.69
CA ILE A 259 -22.06 6.83 9.99
C ILE A 259 -22.87 5.74 10.69
N SER A 260 -24.20 5.76 10.62
CA SER A 260 -25.05 4.74 11.24
C SER A 260 -24.91 3.34 10.64
N LYS A 261 -24.41 3.26 9.39
CA LYS A 261 -24.15 1.99 8.67
C LYS A 261 -22.78 1.38 8.99
N LEU A 262 -21.93 2.05 9.74
CA LEU A 262 -20.62 1.54 10.11
C LEU A 262 -20.74 0.32 11.05
N LYS A 263 -20.34 -0.86 10.58
CA LYS A 263 -20.41 -2.12 11.36
C LYS A 263 -19.08 -2.70 11.80
N GLY A 264 -17.97 -2.13 11.33
CA GLY A 264 -16.67 -2.56 11.83
C GLY A 264 -15.50 -1.67 11.46
N ILE A 265 -14.44 -1.81 12.24
CA ILE A 265 -13.20 -1.05 12.15
C ILE A 265 -12.01 -2.00 12.32
N ILE A 266 -11.02 -1.86 11.44
CA ILE A 266 -9.68 -2.42 11.62
C ILE A 266 -8.66 -1.31 11.84
N THR A 267 -7.80 -1.50 12.84
CA THR A 267 -6.68 -0.60 13.15
C THR A 267 -5.48 -1.39 13.68
N ASP A 268 -4.36 -0.70 13.91
CA ASP A 268 -3.24 -1.26 14.65
C ASP A 268 -3.65 -1.76 16.03
N HIS A 269 -3.01 -2.83 16.50
CA HIS A 269 -3.34 -3.41 17.81
C HIS A 269 -2.65 -2.66 18.97
N CYS A 270 -2.97 -1.38 19.14
CA CYS A 270 -2.44 -0.51 20.21
C CYS A 270 -3.56 0.27 20.93
N SER A 271 -3.25 0.79 22.13
CA SER A 271 -4.24 1.48 22.98
C SER A 271 -4.85 2.72 22.33
N ARG A 272 -4.05 3.52 21.62
CA ARG A 272 -4.52 4.72 20.90
C ARG A 272 -5.52 4.35 19.80
N ALA A 273 -5.20 3.33 19.03
CA ALA A 273 -6.03 2.84 17.93
C ALA A 273 -7.35 2.22 18.45
N ARG A 274 -7.32 1.57 19.62
CA ARG A 274 -8.51 1.08 20.31
C ARG A 274 -9.42 2.22 20.79
N LEU A 275 -8.85 3.26 21.42
CA LEU A 275 -9.61 4.44 21.85
C LEU A 275 -10.32 5.11 20.66
N TRP A 276 -9.65 5.21 19.51
CA TRP A 276 -10.27 5.75 18.30
C TRP A 276 -11.48 4.91 17.85
N SER A 277 -11.39 3.58 17.92
CA SER A 277 -12.53 2.71 17.61
C SER A 277 -13.69 2.89 18.58
N GLU A 278 -13.43 3.09 19.87
CA GLU A 278 -14.47 3.33 20.88
C GLU A 278 -15.20 4.66 20.62
N ILE A 279 -14.46 5.71 20.23
CA ILE A 279 -15.03 7.00 19.82
C ILE A 279 -15.93 6.82 18.58
N MET A 280 -15.48 6.06 17.59
CA MET A 280 -16.26 5.82 16.37
C MET A 280 -17.50 4.97 16.61
N HIS A 281 -17.44 4.01 17.53
CA HIS A 281 -18.60 3.25 17.98
C HIS A 281 -19.65 4.18 18.62
N GLY A 282 -19.24 5.03 19.57
CA GLY A 282 -20.14 6.01 20.17
C GLY A 282 -20.81 6.93 19.14
N ARG A 283 -20.06 7.38 18.12
CA ARG A 283 -20.61 8.18 17.02
C ARG A 283 -21.59 7.42 16.13
N THR A 284 -21.38 6.12 15.95
CA THR A 284 -22.31 5.24 15.22
C THR A 284 -23.63 5.17 15.98
N ASN A 285 -23.59 5.02 17.30
CA ASN A 285 -24.76 4.98 18.16
C ASN A 285 -25.52 6.32 18.14
N ASP A 286 -24.79 7.44 18.26
CA ASP A 286 -25.40 8.78 18.12
C ASP A 286 -26.10 8.95 16.78
N ALA A 287 -25.50 8.46 15.69
CA ALA A 287 -26.07 8.58 14.36
C ALA A 287 -27.31 7.69 14.17
N GLN A 288 -27.29 6.47 14.70
CA GLN A 288 -28.45 5.58 14.71
C GLN A 288 -29.60 6.16 15.52
N ASN A 289 -29.32 6.66 16.73
CA ASN A 289 -30.31 7.33 17.57
C ASN A 289 -30.84 8.59 16.90
N GLN A 290 -29.99 9.40 16.27
CA GLN A 290 -30.50 10.56 15.52
C GLN A 290 -31.52 10.15 14.45
N LEU A 291 -31.25 9.08 13.68
CA LEU A 291 -32.16 8.60 12.63
C LEU A 291 -33.47 8.04 13.22
N LEU A 292 -33.40 7.28 14.31
CA LEU A 292 -34.57 6.80 15.02
C LEU A 292 -35.41 7.97 15.55
N GLY A 293 -34.77 9.02 16.06
CA GLY A 293 -35.46 10.23 16.50
C GLY A 293 -36.14 10.98 15.36
N GLU A 294 -35.48 11.08 14.19
CA GLU A 294 -36.07 11.64 12.97
C GLU A 294 -37.27 10.82 12.47
N GLU A 295 -37.26 9.50 12.65
CA GLU A 295 -38.40 8.66 12.32
C GLU A 295 -39.54 8.83 13.35
N GLN A 296 -39.18 8.95 14.63
CA GLN A 296 -40.14 9.15 15.71
C GLN A 296 -40.89 10.49 15.61
N THR A 297 -40.27 11.55 15.08
CA THR A 297 -40.98 12.82 14.85
C THR A 297 -42.10 12.72 13.82
N LEU A 298 -42.12 11.67 12.98
CA LEU A 298 -43.24 11.41 12.08
C LEU A 298 -44.45 10.80 12.79
N GLU A 299 -44.27 10.26 14.00
CA GLU A 299 -45.28 9.55 14.78
C GLU A 299 -45.79 10.37 15.98
N LEU A 300 -44.96 11.26 16.52
CA LEU A 300 -45.30 12.11 17.67
C LEU A 300 -46.19 13.30 17.31
N SER A 301 -46.88 13.85 18.32
CA SER A 301 -47.65 15.09 18.16
C SER A 301 -46.72 16.30 18.05
N GLU A 302 -47.15 17.36 17.35
CA GLU A 302 -46.39 18.62 17.26
C GLU A 302 -46.02 19.17 18.65
N ALA A 303 -46.93 19.05 19.63
CA ALA A 303 -46.69 19.52 20.99
C ALA A 303 -45.56 18.76 21.70
N ASP A 304 -45.46 17.45 21.49
CA ASP A 304 -44.39 16.63 22.09
C ASP A 304 -43.04 16.91 21.43
N ILE A 305 -43.05 17.12 20.11
CA ILE A 305 -41.86 17.49 19.33
C ILE A 305 -41.34 18.86 19.78
N ASP A 306 -42.22 19.85 19.87
CA ASP A 306 -41.88 21.20 20.34
C ASP A 306 -41.33 21.17 21.77
N ALA A 307 -41.97 20.40 22.67
CA ALA A 307 -41.50 20.26 24.05
C ALA A 307 -40.08 19.65 24.12
N ALA A 308 -39.78 18.65 23.28
CA ALA A 308 -38.45 18.04 23.23
C ALA A 308 -37.37 19.01 22.71
N PHE A 309 -37.68 19.78 21.66
CA PHE A 309 -36.76 20.79 21.13
C PHE A 309 -36.55 21.94 22.11
N GLU A 310 -37.61 22.49 22.70
CA GLU A 310 -37.54 23.56 23.70
C GLU A 310 -36.73 23.14 24.93
N LEU A 311 -36.89 21.90 25.40
CA LEU A 311 -36.10 21.38 26.51
C LEU A 311 -34.60 21.33 26.16
N SER A 312 -34.24 20.87 24.96
CA SER A 312 -32.84 20.82 24.51
C SER A 312 -32.26 22.23 24.31
N TRP A 313 -33.05 23.14 23.73
CA TRP A 313 -32.67 24.53 23.52
C TRP A 313 -32.45 25.26 24.85
N ALA A 314 -33.33 25.07 25.83
CA ALA A 314 -33.19 25.65 27.17
C ALA A 314 -31.88 25.18 27.85
N LYS A 315 -31.54 23.89 27.74
CA LYS A 315 -30.25 23.35 28.25
C LYS A 315 -29.05 23.98 27.54
N MET A 316 -29.12 24.16 26.22
CA MET A 316 -28.04 24.79 25.44
C MET A 316 -27.85 26.26 25.81
N ILE A 317 -28.94 27.02 25.93
CA ILE A 317 -28.91 28.43 26.36
C ILE A 317 -28.30 28.55 27.75
N GLN A 318 -28.67 27.66 28.68
CA GLN A 318 -28.08 27.62 30.01
C GLN A 318 -26.57 27.36 29.95
N LYS A 319 -26.12 26.40 29.11
CA LYS A 319 -24.70 26.08 28.91
C LYS A 319 -23.91 27.24 28.28
N ALA A 320 -24.55 28.05 27.45
CA ALA A 320 -23.98 29.27 26.88
C ALA A 320 -23.88 30.44 27.89
N GLY A 321 -24.26 30.24 29.16
CA GLY A 321 -24.22 31.27 30.21
C GLY A 321 -25.56 31.99 30.44
N GLY A 322 -26.67 31.43 29.93
CA GLY A 322 -28.03 31.96 30.06
C GLY A 322 -28.42 32.91 28.93
N GLN A 323 -29.69 33.37 28.96
CA GLN A 323 -30.31 34.11 27.86
C GLN A 323 -29.56 35.40 27.48
N ALA A 324 -28.98 36.09 28.46
CA ALA A 324 -28.24 37.32 28.23
C ALA A 324 -26.94 37.05 27.44
N ALA A 325 -26.20 36.01 27.82
CA ALA A 325 -24.97 35.61 27.12
C ALA A 325 -25.28 35.09 25.71
N TRP A 326 -26.32 34.26 25.56
CA TRP A 326 -26.81 33.77 24.27
C TRP A 326 -27.15 34.90 23.29
N SER A 327 -27.88 35.91 23.77
CA SER A 327 -28.31 37.05 22.94
C SER A 327 -27.13 37.90 22.43
N CYS A 328 -25.97 37.82 23.10
CA CYS A 328 -24.75 38.50 22.70
C CYS A 328 -23.90 37.69 21.70
N LEU A 329 -24.22 36.42 21.45
CA LEU A 329 -23.49 35.61 20.48
C LEU A 329 -23.75 36.07 19.04
N PRO A 330 -22.75 36.00 18.14
CA PRO A 330 -22.95 36.19 16.71
C PRO A 330 -24.03 35.27 16.16
N LYS A 331 -24.79 35.74 15.17
CA LYS A 331 -25.91 34.94 14.61
C LYS A 331 -25.47 33.61 14.01
N ALA A 332 -24.29 33.55 13.41
CA ALA A 332 -23.71 32.31 12.89
C ALA A 332 -23.46 31.28 14.01
N GLU A 333 -22.98 31.73 15.17
CA GLU A 333 -22.72 30.89 16.34
C GLU A 333 -24.02 30.45 17.00
N GLN A 334 -25.02 31.33 17.12
CA GLN A 334 -26.37 30.94 17.58
C GLN A 334 -26.97 29.85 16.69
N ASN A 335 -26.88 30.00 15.36
CA ASN A 335 -27.41 29.02 14.43
C ASN A 335 -26.68 27.65 14.57
N LEU A 336 -25.36 27.66 14.77
CA LEU A 336 -24.58 26.45 15.00
C LEU A 336 -25.02 25.75 16.30
N LEU A 337 -25.10 26.50 17.41
CA LEU A 337 -25.52 25.96 18.71
C LEU A 337 -26.97 25.47 18.68
N GLN A 338 -27.86 26.15 17.94
CA GLN A 338 -29.23 25.72 17.75
C GLN A 338 -29.29 24.40 16.96
N ALA A 339 -28.50 24.25 15.90
CA ALA A 339 -28.39 22.99 15.17
C ALA A 339 -27.85 21.84 16.06
N ILE A 340 -26.87 22.12 16.92
CA ILE A 340 -26.36 21.14 17.90
C ILE A 340 -27.47 20.74 18.88
N ALA A 341 -28.25 21.69 19.39
CA ALA A 341 -29.34 21.42 20.31
C ALA A 341 -30.48 20.63 19.65
N THR A 342 -30.83 20.95 18.40
CA THR A 342 -31.78 20.16 17.59
C THR A 342 -31.28 18.73 17.40
N LYS A 343 -30.00 18.53 17.06
CA LYS A 343 -29.40 17.19 16.97
C LYS A 343 -29.51 16.43 18.30
N ALA A 344 -29.20 17.07 19.42
CA ALA A 344 -29.28 16.44 20.74
C ALA A 344 -30.71 16.02 21.12
N ALA A 345 -31.72 16.82 20.74
CA ALA A 345 -33.12 16.46 20.93
C ALA A 345 -33.50 15.21 20.12
N LEU A 346 -33.09 15.15 18.84
CA LEU A 346 -33.32 13.98 17.99
C LEU A 346 -32.66 12.72 18.55
N ILE A 347 -31.41 12.81 19.01
CA ILE A 347 -30.72 11.67 19.63
C ILE A 347 -31.50 11.18 20.87
N SER A 348 -31.92 12.09 21.76
CA SER A 348 -32.65 11.71 22.97
C SER A 348 -34.02 11.07 22.70
N MET A 349 -34.73 11.53 21.67
CA MET A 349 -35.95 10.88 21.20
C MET A 349 -35.64 9.48 20.66
N GLY A 350 -34.63 9.38 19.79
CA GLY A 350 -34.17 8.11 19.24
C GLY A 350 -33.76 7.08 20.28
N GLU A 351 -33.07 7.49 21.37
CA GLU A 351 -32.76 6.62 22.50
C GLU A 351 -34.04 6.03 23.13
N ALA A 352 -35.08 6.85 23.30
CA ALA A 352 -36.37 6.37 23.82
C ALA A 352 -37.06 5.40 22.84
N ARG A 353 -36.98 5.65 21.52
CA ARG A 353 -37.48 4.71 20.50
C ARG A 353 -36.68 3.40 20.50
N TYR A 354 -35.36 3.48 20.57
CA TYR A 354 -34.45 2.34 20.60
C TYR A 354 -34.81 1.36 21.74
N GLN A 355 -35.08 1.88 22.95
CA GLN A 355 -35.47 1.05 24.10
C GLN A 355 -36.79 0.28 23.90
N ASN A 356 -37.61 0.68 22.92
CA ASN A 356 -38.86 0.00 22.59
C ASN A 356 -38.73 -0.97 21.39
N LEU A 357 -37.55 -1.05 20.77
CA LEU A 357 -37.26 -2.02 19.71
C LEU A 357 -37.15 -3.43 20.27
N SER A 358 -37.37 -4.44 19.42
CA SER A 358 -37.09 -5.83 19.77
C SER A 358 -35.60 -6.11 19.94
N ASP A 359 -35.26 -7.17 20.66
CA ASP A 359 -33.86 -7.57 20.89
C ASP A 359 -33.08 -7.78 19.57
N ASP A 360 -33.73 -8.31 18.53
CA ASP A 360 -33.13 -8.52 17.21
C ASP A 360 -32.81 -7.19 16.49
N GLU A 361 -33.70 -6.20 16.62
CA GLU A 361 -33.51 -4.86 16.05
C GLU A 361 -32.42 -4.10 16.80
N GLN A 362 -32.41 -4.17 18.14
CA GLN A 362 -31.36 -3.59 18.96
C GLN A 362 -30.01 -4.21 18.62
N ARG A 363 -29.92 -5.55 18.53
CA ARG A 363 -28.70 -6.26 18.13
C ARG A 363 -28.20 -5.79 16.76
N SER A 364 -29.09 -5.67 15.78
CA SER A 364 -28.72 -5.20 14.44
C SER A 364 -28.13 -3.79 14.47
N LEU A 365 -28.65 -2.88 15.30
CA LEU A 365 -28.13 -1.53 15.47
C LEU A 365 -26.77 -1.54 16.20
N ASP A 366 -26.71 -2.20 17.34
CA ASP A 366 -25.54 -2.31 18.23
C ASP A 366 -24.37 -3.07 17.62
N PHE A 367 -24.62 -3.89 16.60
CA PHE A 367 -23.59 -4.70 15.98
C PHE A 367 -22.47 -3.83 15.41
N PHE A 368 -21.33 -3.84 16.09
CA PHE A 368 -20.13 -3.09 15.73
C PHE A 368 -18.90 -3.87 16.18
N ILE A 369 -18.00 -4.20 15.24
CA ILE A 369 -16.79 -4.98 15.54
C ILE A 369 -15.52 -4.15 15.35
N TRP A 370 -14.68 -4.12 16.38
CA TRP A 370 -13.29 -3.72 16.26
C TRP A 370 -12.38 -4.93 16.19
N VAL A 371 -11.38 -4.91 15.30
CA VAL A 371 -10.32 -5.93 15.26
C VAL A 371 -8.95 -5.30 15.09
N GLY A 372 -7.95 -5.83 15.82
CA GLY A 372 -6.56 -5.44 15.62
C GLY A 372 -5.90 -6.13 14.42
N CYS A 373 -5.11 -5.39 13.65
CA CYS A 373 -4.36 -5.87 12.49
C CYS A 373 -3.60 -7.18 12.74
N GLY A 374 -3.71 -8.15 11.83
CA GLY A 374 -3.08 -9.46 11.94
C GLY A 374 -1.56 -9.37 12.07
N CYS A 375 -0.91 -8.58 11.23
CA CYS A 375 0.54 -8.35 11.27
C CYS A 375 1.03 -7.83 12.63
N HIS A 376 0.23 -6.99 13.29
CA HIS A 376 0.56 -6.45 14.62
C HIS A 376 0.41 -7.50 15.73
N LYS A 377 -0.44 -8.52 15.57
CA LYS A 377 -0.52 -9.64 16.50
C LYS A 377 0.79 -10.44 16.54
N ASP A 378 1.33 -10.79 15.37
CA ASP A 378 2.64 -11.45 15.23
C ASP A 378 3.78 -10.58 15.79
N LEU A 379 3.84 -9.31 15.36
CA LEU A 379 4.86 -8.36 15.84
C LEU A 379 4.86 -8.24 17.37
N ASN A 380 3.69 -8.15 17.98
CA ASN A 380 3.57 -8.06 19.43
C ASN A 380 3.88 -9.39 20.13
N SER A 381 3.62 -10.53 19.49
CA SER A 381 3.98 -11.86 20.00
C SER A 381 5.49 -12.07 20.01
N VAL A 382 6.21 -11.64 18.97
CA VAL A 382 7.69 -11.59 18.97
C VAL A 382 8.20 -10.72 20.12
N SER A 383 7.60 -9.56 20.35
CA SER A 383 7.99 -8.67 21.46
C SER A 383 7.76 -9.32 22.82
N GLY A 384 6.68 -10.09 22.99
CA GLY A 384 6.41 -10.85 24.21
C GLY A 384 7.44 -11.95 24.45
N GLY A 385 7.79 -12.70 23.39
CA GLY A 385 8.80 -13.75 23.47
C GLY A 385 10.18 -13.22 23.82
N TYR A 386 10.62 -12.13 23.18
CA TYR A 386 11.91 -11.52 23.51
C TYR A 386 11.95 -11.02 24.95
N ALA A 387 10.87 -10.42 25.46
CA ALA A 387 10.78 -9.99 26.84
C ALA A 387 10.89 -11.16 27.84
N ALA A 388 10.26 -12.30 27.55
CA ALA A 388 10.36 -13.50 28.38
C ALA A 388 11.76 -14.13 28.33
N MET A 389 12.43 -14.10 27.17
CA MET A 389 13.81 -14.55 27.04
C MET A 389 14.78 -13.67 27.85
N LEU A 390 14.58 -12.35 27.87
CA LEU A 390 15.35 -11.46 28.74
C LEU A 390 15.09 -11.75 30.23
N ALA A 391 13.83 -12.00 30.61
CA ALA A 391 13.49 -12.37 31.98
C ALA A 391 14.15 -13.69 32.40
N TRP A 392 14.24 -14.67 31.50
CA TRP A 392 14.93 -15.93 31.76
C TRP A 392 16.40 -15.71 32.13
N PHE A 393 17.13 -14.83 31.42
CA PHE A 393 18.52 -14.51 31.80
C PHE A 393 18.62 -13.83 33.17
N LEU A 394 17.65 -12.98 33.54
CA LEU A 394 17.61 -12.34 34.86
C LEU A 394 17.32 -13.33 35.99
N ASP A 395 16.60 -14.40 35.71
CA ASP A 395 16.29 -15.45 36.69
C ASP A 395 17.44 -16.49 36.84
N HIS A 396 18.44 -16.44 35.95
CA HIS A 396 19.57 -17.38 35.90
C HIS A 396 20.92 -16.63 35.97
N ASP A 397 21.19 -16.03 37.14
CA ASP A 397 22.42 -15.28 37.42
C ASP A 397 23.72 -16.10 37.27
N ASP A 398 23.62 -17.44 37.22
CA ASP A 398 24.73 -18.37 37.00
C ASP A 398 25.10 -18.57 35.53
N VAL A 399 24.29 -18.04 34.60
CA VAL A 399 24.48 -18.14 33.15
C VAL A 399 25.05 -16.83 32.59
N LEU A 400 25.91 -16.94 31.58
CA LEU A 400 26.42 -15.78 30.86
C LEU A 400 25.29 -15.08 30.10
N SER A 401 25.02 -13.84 30.50
CA SER A 401 24.06 -12.97 29.81
C SER A 401 24.58 -12.45 28.46
N PRO A 402 23.70 -12.06 27.53
CA PRO A 402 24.06 -11.44 26.26
C PRO A 402 24.94 -10.21 26.42
N ALA A 403 25.90 -10.05 25.50
CA ALA A 403 26.83 -8.94 25.52
C ALA A 403 26.13 -7.58 25.57
N LEU A 404 26.61 -6.72 26.47
CA LEU A 404 26.20 -5.33 26.57
C LEU A 404 26.75 -4.54 25.38
N LEU A 405 25.89 -3.81 24.66
CA LEU A 405 26.22 -3.08 23.44
C LEU A 405 26.04 -1.56 23.64
N PRO A 406 26.89 -0.94 24.48
CA PRO A 406 26.67 0.42 24.98
C PRO A 406 26.80 1.47 23.89
N HIS A 407 26.01 2.53 24.04
CA HIS A 407 26.20 3.75 23.26
C HIS A 407 27.58 4.37 23.55
N LYS A 408 28.08 5.19 22.61
CA LYS A 408 29.40 5.83 22.71
C LYS A 408 29.61 6.60 24.03
N SER A 409 28.56 7.22 24.58
CA SER A 409 28.60 7.94 25.86
C SER A 409 28.94 7.03 27.04
N ASN A 410 28.43 5.79 27.03
CA ASN A 410 28.54 4.86 28.14
C ASN A 410 29.74 3.91 27.96
N ALA A 411 30.23 3.76 26.73
CA ALA A 411 31.31 2.83 26.39
C ALA A 411 32.60 3.05 27.21
N GLY A 412 32.98 4.30 27.45
CA GLY A 412 34.16 4.63 28.26
C GLY A 412 33.99 4.28 29.74
N VAL A 413 32.78 4.48 30.28
CA VAL A 413 32.44 4.16 31.68
C VAL A 413 32.42 2.64 31.87
N ILE A 414 31.78 1.92 30.96
CA ILE A 414 31.68 0.45 31.01
C ILE A 414 33.05 -0.21 30.85
N ALA A 415 33.91 0.31 29.97
CA ALA A 415 35.28 -0.19 29.80
C ALA A 415 36.16 -0.03 31.07
N CYS A 416 35.76 0.85 32.00
CA CYS A 416 36.45 1.07 33.27
C CYS A 416 35.92 0.19 34.42
N ILE A 417 34.88 -0.61 34.20
CA ILE A 417 34.36 -1.55 35.21
C ILE A 417 35.39 -2.66 35.42
N ARG A 418 35.93 -2.75 36.63
CA ARG A 418 36.92 -3.79 37.02
C ARG A 418 36.30 -4.92 37.83
N ASP A 419 35.27 -4.62 38.60
CA ASP A 419 34.51 -5.56 39.41
C ASP A 419 33.01 -5.39 39.08
N PRO A 420 32.41 -6.33 38.33
CA PRO A 420 31.00 -6.28 37.97
C PRO A 420 30.05 -6.31 39.18
N HIS A 421 30.50 -6.79 40.34
CA HIS A 421 29.68 -6.90 41.56
C HIS A 421 29.74 -5.64 42.43
N ARG A 422 30.60 -4.66 42.08
CA ARG A 422 30.77 -3.43 42.84
C ARG A 422 30.87 -2.21 41.92
N LEU A 423 29.71 -1.79 41.42
CA LEU A 423 29.57 -0.62 40.56
C LEU A 423 29.43 0.66 41.41
N ASN A 424 30.02 1.76 40.96
CA ASN A 424 29.62 3.10 41.44
C ASN A 424 28.37 3.59 40.68
N ASP A 425 27.78 4.69 41.15
CA ASP A 425 26.52 5.23 40.59
C ASP A 425 26.59 5.45 39.06
N ASP A 426 27.68 6.04 38.56
CA ASP A 426 27.89 6.29 37.13
C ASP A 426 28.00 4.99 36.31
N GLN A 427 28.66 3.97 36.87
CA GLN A 427 28.81 2.66 36.24
C GLN A 427 27.49 1.90 36.25
N GLN A 428 26.74 1.98 37.35
CA GLN A 428 25.42 1.36 37.47
C GLN A 428 24.44 1.98 36.47
N ASP A 429 24.39 3.31 36.38
CA ASP A 429 23.57 4.01 35.39
C ASP A 429 23.99 3.66 33.95
N ALA A 430 25.29 3.63 33.67
CA ALA A 430 25.80 3.29 32.34
C ALA A 430 25.42 1.86 31.91
N VAL A 431 25.42 0.89 32.83
CA VAL A 431 24.98 -0.48 32.59
C VAL A 431 23.47 -0.53 32.38
N GLN A 432 22.68 0.08 33.26
CA GLN A 432 21.21 0.07 33.20
C GLN A 432 20.65 0.76 31.95
N THR A 433 21.34 1.79 31.44
CA THR A 433 20.92 2.54 30.26
C THR A 433 21.46 1.96 28.94
N SER A 434 22.30 0.93 29.00
CA SER A 434 22.85 0.26 27.82
C SER A 434 21.99 -0.94 27.42
N ALA A 435 21.75 -1.08 26.12
CA ALA A 435 21.04 -2.23 25.56
C ALA A 435 22.00 -3.37 25.22
N SER A 436 21.52 -4.62 25.24
CA SER A 436 22.26 -5.85 24.94
C SER A 436 21.52 -6.71 23.91
N GLY A 437 22.19 -7.78 23.47
CA GLY A 437 21.52 -8.91 22.81
C GLY A 437 21.13 -8.71 21.34
N ALA A 438 20.34 -9.65 20.84
CA ALA A 438 20.01 -9.83 19.43
C ALA A 438 19.26 -8.64 18.84
N VAL A 439 18.24 -8.10 19.53
CA VAL A 439 17.47 -6.95 19.03
C VAL A 439 18.39 -5.74 18.88
N ARG A 440 19.29 -5.50 19.84
CA ARG A 440 20.24 -4.39 19.76
C ARG A 440 21.27 -4.61 18.65
N ALA A 441 21.76 -5.83 18.50
CA ALA A 441 22.67 -6.20 17.42
C ALA A 441 22.04 -6.01 16.04
N ALA A 442 20.81 -6.47 15.84
CA ALA A 442 20.04 -6.29 14.61
C ALA A 442 19.76 -4.81 14.32
N TRP A 443 19.44 -4.01 15.34
CA TRP A 443 19.29 -2.55 15.19
C TRP A 443 20.60 -1.88 14.75
N ILE A 444 21.74 -2.27 15.35
CA ILE A 444 23.06 -1.77 14.97
C ILE A 444 23.37 -2.15 13.51
N ALA A 445 23.09 -3.40 13.13
CA ALA A 445 23.31 -3.89 11.78
C ALA A 445 22.46 -3.13 10.76
N GLY A 446 21.18 -2.87 11.04
CA GLY A 446 20.35 -2.03 10.16
C GLY A 446 20.87 -0.60 10.06
N ALA A 447 21.27 0.01 11.18
CA ALA A 447 21.88 1.35 11.15
C ALA A 447 23.17 1.40 10.31
N LEU A 448 23.90 0.28 10.18
CA LEU A 448 25.09 0.17 9.35
C LEU A 448 24.80 -0.22 7.91
N PHE A 449 23.85 -1.11 7.64
CA PHE A 449 23.71 -1.78 6.34
C PHE A 449 22.41 -1.44 5.59
N ASN A 450 21.40 -0.90 6.28
CA ASN A 450 20.16 -0.42 5.68
C ASN A 450 19.56 0.71 6.54
N ASN A 451 20.24 1.86 6.52
CA ASN A 451 19.88 3.01 7.35
C ASN A 451 18.68 3.75 6.74
N LYS A 452 17.76 4.24 7.57
CA LYS A 452 16.66 5.10 7.11
C LYS A 452 17.11 6.38 6.40
N ASP A 453 18.32 6.86 6.72
CA ASP A 453 18.98 7.98 6.07
C ASP A 453 20.00 7.40 5.09
N ASP A 454 19.68 7.46 3.79
CA ASP A 454 20.48 6.92 2.69
C ASP A 454 21.88 7.56 2.59
N LYS A 455 22.11 8.69 3.27
CA LYS A 455 23.43 9.33 3.38
C LYS A 455 24.26 8.79 4.53
N LYS A 456 23.70 7.94 5.38
CA LYS A 456 24.34 7.35 6.56
C LYS A 456 24.49 5.83 6.39
N GLY A 457 25.39 5.25 7.16
CA GLY A 457 25.67 3.82 7.12
C GLY A 457 26.76 3.45 6.11
N GLN A 458 26.67 2.23 5.60
CA GLN A 458 27.63 1.54 4.74
C GLN A 458 26.91 0.70 3.66
N GLN A 459 25.62 0.96 3.40
CA GLN A 459 24.76 0.12 2.55
C GLN A 459 25.34 -0.13 1.15
N ASP A 460 25.75 0.92 0.43
CA ASP A 460 26.32 0.77 -0.91
C ASP A 460 27.63 -0.03 -0.90
N THR A 461 28.51 0.27 0.06
CA THR A 461 29.78 -0.45 0.25
C THR A 461 29.53 -1.91 0.61
N PHE A 462 28.53 -2.18 1.45
CA PHE A 462 28.10 -3.52 1.87
C PHE A 462 27.58 -4.32 0.68
N ASN A 463 26.63 -3.76 -0.07
CA ASN A 463 26.06 -4.39 -1.26
C ASN A 463 27.16 -4.70 -2.29
N TRP A 464 28.04 -3.75 -2.56
CA TRP A 464 29.17 -3.94 -3.47
C TRP A 464 30.12 -5.06 -2.99
N TRP A 465 30.45 -5.09 -1.69
CA TRP A 465 31.37 -6.08 -1.15
C TRP A 465 30.77 -7.49 -1.19
N PHE A 466 29.51 -7.65 -0.79
CA PHE A 466 28.79 -8.93 -0.86
C PHE A 466 28.65 -9.42 -2.30
N GLU A 467 28.36 -8.53 -3.25
CA GLU A 467 28.31 -8.87 -4.68
C GLU A 467 29.69 -9.29 -5.21
N LYS A 468 30.78 -8.64 -4.75
CA LYS A 468 32.14 -8.99 -5.21
C LYS A 468 32.70 -10.25 -4.61
N GLU A 469 32.44 -10.51 -3.34
CA GLU A 469 33.03 -11.64 -2.60
C GLU A 469 32.17 -12.90 -2.67
N LEU A 470 30.85 -12.76 -2.81
CA LEU A 470 29.90 -13.87 -2.72
C LEU A 470 29.00 -14.03 -3.95
N ASP A 471 29.12 -13.15 -4.95
CA ASP A 471 28.20 -13.06 -6.10
C ASP A 471 26.72 -12.96 -5.66
N LEU A 472 26.50 -12.33 -4.50
CA LEU A 472 25.20 -12.25 -3.84
C LEU A 472 24.81 -10.78 -3.67
N HIS A 473 23.70 -10.40 -4.28
CA HIS A 473 23.06 -9.11 -4.01
C HIS A 473 22.11 -9.24 -2.82
N LEU A 474 22.60 -8.92 -1.62
CA LEU A 474 21.85 -9.01 -0.37
C LEU A 474 21.37 -7.63 0.08
N SER A 475 20.06 -7.42 0.17
CA SER A 475 19.51 -6.24 0.87
C SER A 475 19.28 -6.61 2.33
N PHE A 476 19.97 -5.94 3.26
CA PHE A 476 19.78 -6.18 4.68
C PHE A 476 18.34 -5.83 5.12
N PRO A 477 17.70 -6.60 6.02
CA PRO A 477 16.34 -6.30 6.49
C PRO A 477 16.18 -4.88 7.05
N ASP A 478 15.03 -4.25 6.79
CA ASP A 478 14.79 -2.83 7.11
C ASP A 478 14.40 -2.61 8.58
N THR A 479 15.33 -2.89 9.49
CA THR A 479 15.14 -2.67 10.93
C THR A 479 15.10 -1.19 11.32
N SER A 480 15.40 -0.29 10.38
CA SER A 480 15.37 1.16 10.62
C SER A 480 13.97 1.74 10.52
N ASN A 481 13.12 1.17 9.65
CA ASN A 481 11.75 1.62 9.45
C ASN A 481 10.70 0.63 9.96
N THR A 482 11.01 -0.66 10.02
CA THR A 482 10.09 -1.71 10.45
C THR A 482 10.52 -2.31 11.80
N ARG A 483 9.55 -2.73 12.63
CA ARG A 483 9.81 -3.21 14.01
C ARG A 483 10.13 -4.72 14.02
N TYR A 484 9.71 -5.44 15.07
CA TYR A 484 10.14 -6.81 15.42
C TYR A 484 10.12 -7.87 14.31
N GLY A 485 9.18 -7.81 13.35
CA GLY A 485 9.21 -8.73 12.19
C GLY A 485 10.51 -8.64 11.38
N SER A 486 11.09 -7.45 11.25
CA SER A 486 12.39 -7.27 10.57
C SER A 486 13.59 -7.63 11.43
N TYR A 487 13.47 -7.59 12.77
CA TYR A 487 14.54 -8.03 13.66
C TYR A 487 14.74 -9.54 13.58
N CYS A 488 13.66 -10.33 13.46
CA CYS A 488 13.79 -11.77 13.27
C CYS A 488 14.47 -12.10 11.93
N ALA A 489 14.04 -11.45 10.84
CA ALA A 489 14.70 -11.57 9.54
C ALA A 489 16.16 -11.12 9.58
N ALA A 490 16.48 -10.04 10.30
CA ALA A 490 17.85 -9.56 10.49
C ALA A 490 18.70 -10.56 11.26
N CYS A 491 18.18 -11.17 12.32
CA CYS A 491 18.87 -12.23 13.06
C CYS A 491 19.18 -13.41 12.13
N ALA A 492 18.22 -13.82 11.29
CA ALA A 492 18.44 -14.90 10.35
C ALA A 492 19.57 -14.58 9.35
N VAL A 493 19.55 -13.38 8.76
CA VAL A 493 20.60 -12.92 7.83
C VAL A 493 21.97 -12.82 8.52
N LEU A 494 22.03 -12.28 9.75
CA LEU A 494 23.27 -12.16 10.51
C LEU A 494 23.87 -13.52 10.85
N LEU A 495 23.06 -14.53 11.17
CA LEU A 495 23.52 -15.89 11.42
C LEU A 495 24.00 -16.57 10.14
N GLN A 496 23.20 -16.50 9.08
CA GLN A 496 23.48 -17.14 7.79
C GLN A 496 24.82 -16.68 7.20
N TYR A 497 25.15 -15.40 7.34
CA TYR A 497 26.36 -14.79 6.80
C TYR A 497 27.32 -14.30 7.89
N ARG A 498 27.29 -14.89 9.10
CA ARG A 498 28.02 -14.41 10.29
C ARG A 498 29.48 -14.10 10.02
N LEU A 499 30.19 -15.07 9.44
CA LEU A 499 31.63 -14.93 9.15
C LEU A 499 31.89 -13.87 8.07
N GLN A 500 30.99 -13.74 7.10
CA GLN A 500 31.08 -12.75 6.03
C GLN A 500 30.83 -11.33 6.58
N PHE A 501 29.90 -11.15 7.52
CA PHE A 501 29.74 -9.88 8.22
C PHE A 501 30.98 -9.50 9.02
N ILE A 502 31.61 -10.45 9.72
CA ILE A 502 32.87 -10.21 10.45
C ILE A 502 33.98 -9.78 9.47
N ARG A 503 34.18 -10.52 8.38
CA ARG A 503 35.16 -10.18 7.32
C ARG A 503 34.88 -8.81 6.69
N PHE A 504 33.62 -8.46 6.48
CA PHE A 504 33.23 -7.17 5.95
C PHE A 504 33.56 -6.03 6.94
N LEU A 505 33.29 -6.22 8.23
CA LEU A 505 33.64 -5.23 9.26
C LEU A 505 35.16 -5.00 9.29
N GLU A 506 35.97 -6.05 9.17
CA GLU A 506 37.42 -5.97 9.07
C GLU A 506 37.87 -5.23 7.81
N PHE A 507 37.28 -5.53 6.66
CA PHE A 507 37.53 -4.82 5.41
C PHE A 507 37.31 -3.31 5.56
N ILE A 508 36.18 -2.88 6.16
CA ILE A 508 35.93 -1.45 6.35
C ILE A 508 36.86 -0.84 7.39
N LYS A 509 37.30 -1.58 8.41
CA LYS A 509 38.31 -1.08 9.36
C LYS A 509 39.62 -0.78 8.63
N LEU A 510 40.08 -1.71 7.78
CA LEU A 510 41.35 -1.60 7.05
C LEU A 510 41.31 -0.52 5.97
N SER A 511 40.15 -0.21 5.39
CA SER A 511 40.01 0.86 4.40
C SER A 511 40.09 2.28 5.00
N LYS A 512 40.09 2.42 6.33
CA LYS A 512 40.18 3.72 7.02
C LYS A 512 41.61 4.05 7.45
N LYS A 513 42.00 5.33 7.33
CA LYS A 513 43.31 5.84 7.75
C LYS A 513 43.67 5.56 9.21
N SER A 514 42.70 5.63 10.13
CA SER A 514 42.97 5.41 11.56
C SER A 514 43.07 3.93 11.94
N THR A 515 42.61 3.01 11.09
CA THR A 515 42.55 1.54 11.36
C THR A 515 41.90 1.17 12.71
N THR A 516 41.08 2.05 13.28
CA THR A 516 40.42 1.87 14.58
C THR A 516 38.95 1.50 14.42
N TRP A 517 38.43 0.69 15.34
CA TRP A 517 37.01 0.40 15.42
C TRP A 517 36.24 1.64 15.89
N THR A 518 35.17 1.98 15.19
CA THR A 518 34.14 2.87 15.76
C THR A 518 33.29 2.07 16.74
N ASN A 519 32.83 2.69 17.84
CA ASN A 519 32.00 2.02 18.86
C ASN A 519 30.87 1.15 18.26
N ILE A 520 30.07 1.69 17.32
CA ILE A 520 28.99 0.94 16.66
C ILE A 520 29.47 -0.35 15.93
N LYS A 521 30.66 -0.34 15.33
CA LYS A 521 31.23 -1.51 14.63
C LYS A 521 31.84 -2.50 15.61
N SER A 522 32.45 -1.99 16.68
CA SER A 522 32.95 -2.82 17.76
C SER A 522 31.82 -3.57 18.44
N ASN A 523 30.70 -2.89 18.72
CA ASN A 523 29.52 -3.52 19.30
C ASN A 523 28.94 -4.60 18.38
N LEU A 524 28.84 -4.35 17.07
CA LEU A 524 28.36 -5.38 16.15
C LEU A 524 29.30 -6.59 16.10
N LEU A 525 30.62 -6.35 16.07
CA LEU A 525 31.60 -7.44 16.10
C LEU A 525 31.46 -8.27 17.38
N ILE A 526 31.33 -7.61 18.54
CA ILE A 526 31.11 -8.27 19.84
C ILE A 526 29.87 -9.16 19.75
N ALA A 527 28.73 -8.62 19.30
CA ALA A 527 27.48 -9.37 19.16
C ALA A 527 27.60 -10.59 18.24
N LEU A 528 28.35 -10.49 17.13
CA LEU A 528 28.56 -11.59 16.17
C LEU A 528 29.53 -12.66 16.68
N THR A 529 30.19 -12.42 17.81
CA THR A 529 31.14 -13.35 18.44
C THR A 529 30.71 -13.82 19.82
N ASP A 530 29.61 -13.27 20.35
CA ASP A 530 29.11 -13.53 21.70
C ASP A 530 28.09 -14.68 21.69
N PRO A 531 28.41 -15.86 22.27
CA PRO A 531 27.54 -17.03 22.18
C PRO A 531 26.11 -16.81 22.73
N PRO A 532 25.89 -16.16 23.89
CA PRO A 532 24.53 -15.89 24.36
C PRO A 532 23.73 -14.97 23.42
N THR A 533 24.36 -13.93 22.84
CA THR A 533 23.71 -13.10 21.80
C THR A 533 23.38 -13.92 20.54
N LEU A 534 24.24 -14.86 20.16
CA LEU A 534 23.96 -15.78 19.03
C LEU A 534 22.77 -16.71 19.35
N SER A 535 22.63 -17.19 20.59
CA SER A 535 21.46 -17.98 21.01
C SER A 535 20.16 -17.19 20.86
N GLU A 536 20.14 -15.93 21.30
CA GLU A 536 18.97 -15.07 21.10
C GLU A 536 18.64 -14.88 19.62
N MET A 537 19.65 -14.67 18.76
CA MET A 537 19.45 -14.57 17.31
C MET A 537 18.87 -15.87 16.73
N ALA A 538 19.33 -17.02 17.21
CA ALA A 538 18.89 -18.33 16.73
C ALA A 538 17.42 -18.56 17.09
N VAL A 539 17.01 -18.28 18.33
CA VAL A 539 15.60 -18.36 18.75
C VAL A 539 14.70 -17.46 17.92
N MET A 540 15.10 -16.19 17.70
CA MET A 540 14.32 -15.27 16.88
C MET A 540 14.23 -15.71 15.42
N ALA A 541 15.32 -16.24 14.85
CA ALA A 541 15.33 -16.77 13.49
C ALA A 541 14.42 -17.99 13.35
N LEU A 542 14.48 -18.94 14.29
CA LEU A 542 13.62 -20.12 14.33
C LEU A 542 12.15 -19.74 14.47
N TYR A 543 11.81 -18.83 15.40
CA TYR A 543 10.44 -18.33 15.56
C TYR A 543 9.88 -17.75 14.26
N ALA A 544 10.72 -17.02 13.50
CA ALA A 544 10.32 -16.49 12.20
C ALA A 544 9.90 -17.61 11.24
N GLN A 545 10.71 -18.67 11.15
CA GLN A 545 10.47 -19.79 10.23
C GLN A 545 9.25 -20.61 10.62
N VAL A 546 9.00 -20.78 11.92
CA VAL A 546 7.97 -21.71 12.40
C VAL A 546 6.62 -21.06 12.73
N ILE A 547 6.58 -19.77 13.09
CA ILE A 547 5.35 -19.03 13.41
C ILE A 547 5.14 -17.85 12.46
N SER A 548 6.06 -16.86 12.47
CA SER A 548 5.79 -15.57 11.84
C SER A 548 5.59 -15.69 10.33
N HIS A 549 6.49 -16.35 9.60
CA HIS A 549 6.36 -16.50 8.15
C HIS A 549 5.10 -17.30 7.76
N PRO A 550 4.80 -18.46 8.37
CA PRO A 550 3.53 -19.16 8.16
C PRO A 550 2.29 -18.29 8.40
N TYR A 551 2.24 -17.59 9.54
CA TYR A 551 1.08 -16.76 9.88
C TYR A 551 0.94 -15.55 8.92
N ILE A 552 2.05 -14.87 8.64
CA ILE A 552 2.07 -13.75 7.69
C ILE A 552 1.66 -14.20 6.29
N ARG A 553 2.07 -15.39 5.84
CA ARG A 553 1.64 -15.98 4.57
C ARG A 553 0.13 -16.20 4.54
N ALA A 554 -0.45 -16.66 5.64
CA ALA A 554 -1.90 -16.88 5.75
C ALA A 554 -2.71 -15.57 5.73
N VAL A 555 -2.22 -14.49 6.34
CA VAL A 555 -2.97 -13.21 6.45
C VAL A 555 -2.62 -12.17 5.39
N ARG A 556 -1.46 -12.26 4.72
CA ARG A 556 -1.03 -11.35 3.64
C ARG A 556 -0.93 -12.00 2.26
N GLY A 557 -0.97 -13.33 2.18
CA GLY A 557 -0.77 -14.06 0.93
C GLY A 557 -1.87 -13.79 -0.10
N PRO A 558 -1.70 -14.24 -1.36
CA PRO A 558 -2.70 -14.05 -2.41
C PRO A 558 -4.09 -14.56 -2.03
N ALA A 559 -4.16 -15.65 -1.25
CA ALA A 559 -5.41 -16.22 -0.74
C ALA A 559 -6.10 -15.34 0.31
N ALA A 560 -5.38 -14.41 0.95
CA ALA A 560 -5.91 -13.55 2.01
C ALA A 560 -6.74 -12.36 1.49
N LYS A 561 -6.72 -12.08 0.18
CA LYS A 561 -7.40 -10.92 -0.42
C LYS A 561 -8.91 -10.92 -0.20
N ASP A 562 -9.51 -12.11 -0.15
CA ASP A 562 -10.96 -12.30 -0.01
C ASP A 562 -11.33 -12.83 1.39
N ILE A 563 -10.34 -13.04 2.27
CA ILE A 563 -10.59 -13.50 3.63
C ILE A 563 -11.11 -12.35 4.47
N ASN A 564 -12.24 -12.56 5.13
CA ASN A 564 -12.70 -11.68 6.18
C ASN A 564 -11.87 -11.94 7.45
N MET A 565 -11.32 -10.88 8.04
CA MET A 565 -10.61 -10.91 9.33
C MET A 565 -11.41 -11.65 10.42
N LEU A 566 -12.74 -11.50 10.41
CA LEU A 566 -13.64 -12.13 11.37
C LEU A 566 -13.66 -13.66 11.30
N ASN A 567 -13.14 -14.24 10.21
CA ASN A 567 -13.04 -15.68 10.00
C ASN A 567 -11.67 -16.25 10.40
N LEU A 568 -10.77 -15.44 10.98
CA LEU A 568 -9.43 -15.90 11.36
C LEU A 568 -9.37 -16.59 12.73
N GLY A 569 -10.48 -16.64 13.48
CA GLY A 569 -10.54 -17.33 14.77
C GLY A 569 -9.89 -18.73 14.75
N PRO A 570 -10.26 -19.63 13.82
CA PRO A 570 -9.63 -20.95 13.71
C PRO A 570 -8.11 -20.91 13.43
N LEU A 571 -7.65 -19.93 12.64
CA LEU A 571 -6.21 -19.75 12.40
C LEU A 571 -5.49 -19.32 13.69
N HIS A 572 -6.06 -18.40 14.45
CA HIS A 572 -5.46 -17.93 15.70
C HIS A 572 -5.36 -19.04 16.75
N HIS A 573 -6.39 -19.87 16.88
CA HIS A 573 -6.35 -21.07 17.73
C HIS A 573 -5.33 -22.09 17.25
N LYS A 574 -5.17 -22.28 15.94
CA LYS A 574 -4.14 -23.17 15.39
C LYS A 574 -2.73 -22.69 15.75
N ILE A 575 -2.46 -21.38 15.65
CA ILE A 575 -1.17 -20.79 16.03
C ILE A 575 -0.92 -20.97 17.54
N GLU A 576 -1.94 -20.75 18.37
CA GLU A 576 -1.88 -20.96 19.82
C GLU A 576 -1.50 -22.40 20.17
N ALA A 577 -2.25 -23.38 19.64
CA ALA A 577 -1.99 -24.80 19.84
C ALA A 577 -0.60 -25.22 19.32
N HIS A 578 -0.14 -24.62 18.21
CA HIS A 578 1.19 -24.91 17.69
C HIS A 578 2.29 -24.42 18.63
N MET A 579 2.17 -23.21 19.18
CA MET A 579 3.10 -22.70 20.19
C MET A 579 3.09 -23.58 21.45
N GLU A 580 1.93 -24.02 21.92
CA GLU A 580 1.81 -24.96 23.04
C GLU A 580 2.55 -26.28 22.76
N SER A 581 2.43 -26.81 21.55
CA SER A 581 3.11 -28.06 21.16
C SER A 581 4.63 -27.93 21.18
N ILE A 582 5.18 -26.79 20.72
CA ILE A 582 6.62 -26.51 20.77
C ILE A 582 7.10 -26.29 22.21
N ILE A 583 6.30 -25.64 23.05
CA ILE A 583 6.62 -25.47 24.49
C ILE A 583 6.67 -26.83 25.19
N ALA A 584 5.76 -27.73 24.87
CA ALA A 584 5.70 -29.07 25.44
C ALA A 584 6.80 -29.99 24.90
N ASN A 585 7.19 -29.82 23.63
CA ASN A 585 8.24 -30.60 22.98
C ASN A 585 9.11 -29.70 22.07
N PRO A 586 10.14 -29.02 22.61
CA PRO A 586 11.00 -28.13 21.82
C PRO A 586 11.82 -28.86 20.75
N GLN A 587 11.96 -30.18 20.88
CA GLN A 587 12.62 -31.04 19.90
C GLN A 587 11.90 -31.06 18.55
N LEU A 588 10.61 -30.71 18.49
CA LEU A 588 9.90 -30.47 17.22
C LEU A 588 10.61 -29.45 16.31
N VAL A 589 11.40 -28.54 16.89
CA VAL A 589 12.15 -27.52 16.18
C VAL A 589 13.66 -27.76 16.24
N LEU A 590 14.16 -28.38 17.32
CA LEU A 590 15.60 -28.51 17.60
C LEU A 590 16.21 -29.87 17.23
N GLU A 591 15.40 -30.86 16.84
CA GLU A 591 15.93 -32.15 16.37
C GLU A 591 16.80 -31.96 15.12
N PRO A 592 17.92 -32.71 14.98
CA PRO A 592 18.80 -32.59 13.81
C PRO A 592 18.10 -32.84 12.46
N ASP A 593 17.04 -33.64 12.46
CA ASP A 593 16.18 -33.96 11.33
C ASP A 593 14.80 -33.27 11.41
N ALA A 594 14.68 -32.20 12.19
CA ALA A 594 13.44 -31.42 12.32
C ALA A 594 12.91 -31.03 10.93
N ASP A 595 11.69 -31.48 10.66
CA ASP A 595 11.03 -31.31 9.38
C ASP A 595 10.04 -30.15 9.41
N TYR A 596 9.98 -29.37 8.34
CA TYR A 596 9.05 -28.25 8.24
C TYR A 596 7.58 -28.71 8.29
N HIS A 597 7.27 -29.94 7.88
CA HIS A 597 5.91 -30.49 7.96
C HIS A 597 5.35 -30.52 9.38
N THR A 598 6.21 -30.68 10.39
CA THR A 598 5.83 -30.71 11.80
C THR A 598 6.26 -29.45 12.56
N ALA A 599 7.38 -28.84 12.18
CA ALA A 599 7.93 -27.68 12.87
C ALA A 599 7.20 -26.38 12.49
N ALA A 600 6.84 -26.19 11.21
CA ALA A 600 6.20 -24.96 10.75
C ALA A 600 4.68 -25.01 10.94
N ALA A 601 4.07 -23.91 11.42
CA ALA A 601 2.65 -23.88 11.75
C ALA A 601 1.70 -24.10 10.56
N ASP A 602 2.16 -23.84 9.33
CA ASP A 602 1.41 -24.13 8.10
C ASP A 602 1.83 -25.44 7.42
N GLY A 603 2.86 -26.12 7.94
CA GLY A 603 3.44 -27.34 7.37
C GLY A 603 4.10 -27.12 6.00
N LEU A 604 4.40 -25.87 5.63
CA LEU A 604 5.07 -25.50 4.38
C LEU A 604 6.56 -25.26 4.61
N GLU A 605 7.32 -25.30 3.51
CA GLU A 605 8.77 -25.11 3.54
C GLU A 605 9.16 -23.77 4.19
N TRP A 606 10.25 -23.81 4.96
CA TRP A 606 10.87 -22.65 5.60
C TRP A 606 11.16 -21.55 4.57
N ASP A 607 10.93 -20.30 4.96
CA ASP A 607 11.22 -19.15 4.09
C ASP A 607 12.74 -19.01 3.84
N ASN A 608 13.54 -19.37 4.85
CA ASN A 608 14.98 -19.46 4.76
C ASN A 608 15.47 -20.80 5.33
N PRO A 609 15.55 -21.86 4.52
CA PRO A 609 15.96 -23.16 5.05
C PRO A 609 17.39 -23.19 5.56
N GLN A 610 18.27 -22.42 4.91
CA GLN A 610 19.70 -22.38 5.23
C GLN A 610 19.98 -21.91 6.65
N VAL A 611 19.19 -20.96 7.20
CA VAL A 611 19.43 -20.51 8.58
C VAL A 611 19.10 -21.62 9.59
N VAL A 612 18.06 -22.41 9.33
CA VAL A 612 17.69 -23.52 10.21
C VAL A 612 18.76 -24.61 10.15
N GLU A 613 19.22 -24.96 8.95
CA GLU A 613 20.36 -25.88 8.76
C GLU A 613 21.60 -25.43 9.54
N ILE A 614 21.95 -24.13 9.47
CA ILE A 614 23.10 -23.57 10.19
C ILE A 614 22.94 -23.68 11.71
N ILE A 615 21.72 -23.46 12.23
CA ILE A 615 21.44 -23.54 13.67
C ILE A 615 21.54 -24.99 14.15
N LEU A 616 20.93 -25.92 13.42
CA LEU A 616 20.87 -27.34 13.80
C LEU A 616 22.20 -28.06 13.57
N ALA A 617 23.03 -27.61 12.62
CA ALA A 617 24.33 -28.21 12.34
C ALA A 617 25.33 -28.08 13.50
N ASP A 618 25.20 -27.04 14.33
CA ASP A 618 26.08 -26.82 15.49
C ASP A 618 25.35 -26.10 16.63
N THR A 619 24.50 -26.85 17.34
CA THR A 619 23.78 -26.32 18.51
C THR A 619 24.72 -25.91 19.65
N SER A 620 25.97 -26.40 19.66
CA SER A 620 26.96 -26.05 20.69
C SER A 620 27.41 -24.58 20.65
N LEU A 621 27.21 -23.91 19.51
CA LEU A 621 27.44 -22.48 19.37
C LEU A 621 26.40 -21.62 20.10
N PHE A 622 25.24 -22.21 20.42
CA PHE A 622 24.08 -21.53 20.98
C PHE A 622 23.81 -22.06 22.41
N PRO A 623 24.54 -21.58 23.42
CA PRO A 623 24.32 -22.01 24.81
C PRO A 623 22.85 -21.76 25.22
N HIS A 624 22.28 -22.71 25.96
CA HIS A 624 20.91 -22.65 26.48
C HIS A 624 19.82 -22.48 25.41
N LEU A 625 20.08 -22.87 24.14
CA LEU A 625 19.14 -22.67 23.03
C LEU A 625 17.74 -23.24 23.33
N GLU A 626 17.66 -24.44 23.90
CA GLU A 626 16.38 -25.07 24.25
C GLU A 626 15.61 -24.28 25.32
N ASP A 627 16.27 -23.91 26.41
CA ASP A 627 15.66 -23.14 27.50
C ASP A 627 15.16 -21.77 27.01
N LEU A 628 15.98 -21.09 26.19
CA LEU A 628 15.65 -19.79 25.61
C LEU A 628 14.51 -19.90 24.59
N LEU A 629 14.48 -20.96 23.78
CA LEU A 629 13.37 -21.25 22.86
C LEU A 629 12.06 -21.39 23.65
N VAL A 630 12.06 -22.23 24.69
CA VAL A 630 10.87 -22.45 25.54
C VAL A 630 10.43 -21.16 26.22
N ALA A 631 11.36 -20.39 26.78
CA ALA A 631 11.06 -19.09 27.40
C ALA A 631 10.44 -18.11 26.39
N PHE A 632 11.01 -18.01 25.19
CA PHE A 632 10.50 -17.17 24.12
C PHE A 632 9.09 -17.59 23.70
N PHE A 633 8.85 -18.88 23.45
CA PHE A 633 7.53 -19.35 23.05
C PHE A 633 6.47 -19.14 24.14
N ARG A 634 6.81 -19.29 25.43
CA ARG A 634 5.89 -18.97 26.53
C ARG A 634 5.51 -17.48 26.53
N GLY A 635 6.48 -16.58 26.38
CA GLY A 635 6.23 -15.14 26.28
C GLY A 635 5.42 -14.76 25.04
N SER A 636 5.72 -15.40 23.91
CA SER A 636 5.00 -15.21 22.65
C SER A 636 3.56 -15.70 22.73
N LEU A 637 3.32 -16.87 23.33
CA LEU A 637 1.99 -17.43 23.56
C LEU A 637 1.16 -16.51 24.46
N GLN A 638 1.71 -16.07 25.59
CA GLN A 638 1.03 -15.14 26.50
C GLN A 638 0.64 -13.84 25.78
N ALA A 639 1.56 -13.28 24.99
CA ALA A 639 1.27 -12.10 24.20
C ALA A 639 0.22 -12.39 23.13
N TRP A 640 0.31 -13.52 22.43
CA TRP A 640 -0.66 -13.93 21.41
C TRP A 640 -2.07 -13.97 21.97
N CYS A 641 -2.32 -14.71 23.06
CA CYS A 641 -3.61 -14.79 23.73
C CYS A 641 -4.15 -13.40 24.12
N ARG A 642 -3.28 -12.49 24.59
CA ARG A 642 -3.67 -11.10 24.92
C ARG A 642 -4.07 -10.30 23.68
N PHE A 643 -3.45 -10.57 22.54
CA PHE A 643 -3.69 -9.87 21.26
C PHE A 643 -4.68 -10.59 20.35
N THR A 644 -5.34 -11.66 20.82
CA THR A 644 -6.42 -12.36 20.11
C THR A 644 -7.72 -12.41 20.92
N THR A 645 -7.82 -11.65 22.02
CA THR A 645 -8.99 -11.66 22.92
C THR A 645 -10.32 -11.37 22.21
N GLU A 646 -10.31 -10.62 21.10
CA GLU A 646 -11.52 -10.35 20.33
C GLU A 646 -12.10 -11.62 19.64
N PHE A 647 -11.31 -12.69 19.52
CA PHE A 647 -11.69 -13.99 18.97
C PHE A 647 -12.03 -15.04 20.05
N THR A 648 -12.20 -14.64 21.30
CA THR A 648 -12.54 -15.55 22.40
C THR A 648 -13.88 -16.25 22.10
N PRO A 649 -14.01 -17.57 22.37
CA PRO A 649 -15.28 -18.29 22.23
C PRO A 649 -16.41 -17.62 23.04
N GLY A 650 -17.61 -17.52 22.46
CA GLY A 650 -18.74 -16.77 23.03
C GLY A 650 -18.57 -15.24 23.02
N GLY A 651 -17.53 -14.73 22.36
CA GLY A 651 -17.36 -13.30 22.09
C GLY A 651 -18.17 -12.84 20.87
N LEU A 652 -18.24 -11.52 20.66
CA LEU A 652 -19.03 -10.91 19.58
C LEU A 652 -18.67 -11.43 18.18
N ILE A 653 -17.39 -11.73 17.91
CA ILE A 653 -16.94 -12.27 16.62
C ILE A 653 -17.37 -13.73 16.44
N ASP A 654 -17.30 -14.53 17.51
CA ASP A 654 -17.66 -15.94 17.52
C ASP A 654 -19.17 -16.13 17.35
N GLU A 655 -19.96 -15.31 18.04
CA GLU A 655 -21.43 -15.31 17.97
C GLU A 655 -22.00 -14.58 16.74
N ALA A 656 -21.16 -13.91 15.94
CA ALA A 656 -21.62 -13.20 14.76
C ALA A 656 -22.09 -14.18 13.67
N THR A 657 -23.29 -13.95 13.15
CA THR A 657 -23.84 -14.68 12.01
C THR A 657 -23.03 -14.40 10.74
N GLU A 658 -23.17 -15.24 9.71
CA GLU A 658 -22.51 -14.99 8.42
C GLU A 658 -22.98 -13.68 7.76
N ILE A 659 -24.23 -13.28 8.00
CA ILE A 659 -24.77 -12.00 7.53
C ILE A 659 -24.08 -10.84 8.26
N GLU A 660 -24.00 -10.91 9.59
CA GLU A 660 -23.28 -9.95 10.42
C GLU A 660 -21.79 -9.86 10.01
N LYS A 661 -21.13 -10.99 9.77
CA LYS A 661 -19.74 -11.01 9.28
C LYS A 661 -19.61 -10.43 7.88
N ASP A 662 -20.53 -10.69 6.95
CA ASP A 662 -20.54 -10.04 5.62
C ASP A 662 -20.81 -8.53 5.74
N LEU A 663 -21.63 -8.11 6.70
CA LEU A 663 -21.90 -6.72 7.08
C LEU A 663 -20.74 -6.07 7.84
N ALA A 664 -19.82 -6.82 8.46
CA ALA A 664 -18.61 -6.33 9.11
C ALA A 664 -17.31 -6.85 8.44
N TRP A 665 -17.36 -7.19 7.15
CA TRP A 665 -16.17 -7.55 6.38
C TRP A 665 -15.02 -6.55 6.53
N LEU A 666 -13.88 -7.06 6.98
CA LEU A 666 -12.62 -6.33 7.18
C LEU A 666 -11.47 -7.16 6.58
N PRO A 667 -10.46 -6.54 5.95
CA PRO A 667 -9.29 -7.28 5.49
C PRO A 667 -8.46 -7.79 6.67
N PRO A 668 -7.68 -8.86 6.52
CA PRO A 668 -6.84 -9.41 7.62
C PRO A 668 -5.71 -8.48 8.09
N THR A 669 -5.40 -7.42 7.32
CA THR A 669 -4.23 -6.57 7.54
C THR A 669 -4.52 -5.12 7.23
N ASN A 670 -3.79 -4.23 7.89
CA ASN A 670 -3.85 -2.78 7.67
C ASN A 670 -2.93 -2.28 6.54
N ASP A 671 -2.35 -3.20 5.74
CA ASP A 671 -1.37 -2.92 4.68
C ASP A 671 -1.79 -1.84 3.67
N LEU A 672 -3.09 -1.69 3.43
CA LEU A 672 -3.61 -0.66 2.52
C LEU A 672 -3.31 0.74 3.04
N ASN A 673 -3.52 0.97 4.34
CA ASN A 673 -3.23 2.26 4.95
C ASN A 673 -1.72 2.50 5.04
N GLU A 674 -0.94 1.54 5.54
CA GLU A 674 0.53 1.60 5.59
C GLU A 674 1.15 1.87 4.20
N GLY A 675 0.64 1.19 3.17
CA GLY A 675 1.10 1.32 1.80
C GLY A 675 0.85 2.71 1.20
N ILE A 676 -0.26 3.37 1.56
CA ILE A 676 -0.55 4.75 1.16
C ILE A 676 0.35 5.74 1.88
N LEU A 677 0.63 5.52 3.17
CA LEU A 677 1.58 6.33 3.95
C LEU A 677 3.00 6.23 3.38
N GLY A 678 3.44 5.03 2.98
CA GLY A 678 4.69 4.82 2.25
C GLY A 678 4.71 5.52 0.88
N SER A 679 3.62 5.40 0.11
CA SER A 679 3.47 6.04 -1.21
C SER A 679 3.53 7.56 -1.11
N PHE A 680 2.91 8.14 -0.07
CA PHE A 680 2.93 9.58 0.19
C PHE A 680 4.33 10.11 0.45
N ARG A 681 5.09 9.44 1.33
CA ARG A 681 6.48 9.81 1.61
C ARG A 681 7.31 9.86 0.33
N GLN A 682 7.25 8.81 -0.49
CA GLN A 682 7.95 8.77 -1.77
C GLN A 682 7.48 9.87 -2.72
N PHE A 683 6.17 10.10 -2.81
CA PHE A 683 5.60 11.14 -3.66
C PHE A 683 6.10 12.54 -3.28
N MET A 684 6.12 12.86 -1.98
CA MET A 684 6.59 14.16 -1.47
C MET A 684 8.10 14.35 -1.68
N CYS A 685 8.90 13.27 -1.63
CA CYS A 685 10.33 13.34 -1.97
C CYS A 685 10.55 13.76 -3.44
N PHE A 686 9.77 13.22 -4.37
CA PHE A 686 9.89 13.53 -5.79
C PHE A 686 9.15 14.80 -6.24
N ASN A 687 8.19 15.29 -5.45
CA ASN A 687 7.34 16.43 -5.77
C ASN A 687 7.21 17.38 -4.56
N PRO A 688 8.32 17.96 -4.06
CA PRO A 688 8.31 18.69 -2.78
C PRO A 688 7.44 19.95 -2.77
N SER A 689 7.10 20.50 -3.94
CA SER A 689 6.22 21.66 -4.10
C SER A 689 4.73 21.31 -4.27
N THR A 690 4.36 20.03 -4.19
CA THR A 690 2.97 19.60 -4.27
C THR A 690 2.24 19.81 -2.94
N THR A 691 0.91 19.80 -2.98
CA THR A 691 0.07 19.84 -1.77
C THR A 691 -0.48 18.45 -1.45
N LEU A 692 -0.90 18.26 -0.18
CA LEU A 692 -1.59 17.05 0.26
C LEU A 692 -2.90 16.83 -0.51
N LEU A 693 -3.65 17.90 -0.78
CA LEU A 693 -4.87 17.85 -1.59
C LEU A 693 -4.62 17.27 -3.00
N MET A 694 -3.52 17.67 -3.64
CA MET A 694 -3.15 17.15 -4.97
C MET A 694 -2.75 15.68 -4.92
N PHE A 695 -2.05 15.25 -3.86
CA PHE A 695 -1.75 13.85 -3.63
C PHE A 695 -3.03 13.05 -3.43
N ASN A 696 -3.89 13.46 -2.49
CA ASN A 696 -5.15 12.77 -2.19
C ASN A 696 -6.03 12.65 -3.43
N SER A 697 -6.28 13.75 -4.13
CA SER A 697 -7.14 13.76 -5.31
C SER A 697 -6.67 12.78 -6.39
N ARG A 698 -5.36 12.73 -6.63
CA ARG A 698 -4.76 11.81 -7.60
C ARG A 698 -4.81 10.36 -7.12
N THR A 699 -4.41 10.11 -5.87
CA THR A 699 -4.36 8.78 -5.29
C THR A 699 -5.76 8.17 -5.17
N MET A 700 -6.76 8.95 -4.77
CA MET A 700 -8.17 8.53 -4.75
C MET A 700 -8.62 8.11 -6.14
N PHE A 701 -8.41 8.95 -7.15
CA PHE A 701 -8.80 8.66 -8.52
C PHE A 701 -8.18 7.35 -9.05
N GLU A 702 -6.88 7.16 -8.82
CA GLU A 702 -6.13 5.97 -9.26
C GLU A 702 -6.53 4.72 -8.47
N ARG A 703 -6.58 4.77 -7.13
CA ARG A 703 -6.83 3.60 -6.26
C ARG A 703 -8.29 3.18 -6.21
N ASN A 704 -9.23 4.11 -6.34
CA ASN A 704 -10.66 3.81 -6.33
C ASN A 704 -11.19 3.40 -7.70
N ASN A 705 -10.31 3.39 -8.72
CA ASN A 705 -10.68 3.12 -10.11
C ASN A 705 -11.81 4.05 -10.59
N THR A 706 -11.73 5.33 -10.20
CA THR A 706 -12.82 6.31 -10.35
C THR A 706 -13.20 6.53 -11.81
N GLN A 707 -12.28 6.35 -12.75
CA GLN A 707 -12.59 6.45 -14.19
C GLN A 707 -13.73 5.51 -14.58
N THR A 708 -13.73 4.26 -14.11
CA THR A 708 -14.80 3.30 -14.45
C THR A 708 -16.16 3.71 -13.88
N PHE A 709 -16.16 4.35 -12.71
CA PHE A 709 -17.39 4.89 -12.13
C PHE A 709 -17.90 6.09 -12.94
N ILE A 710 -17.00 7.01 -13.33
CA ILE A 710 -17.35 8.15 -14.19
C ILE A 710 -17.97 7.64 -15.50
N ASP A 711 -17.31 6.70 -16.18
CA ASP A 711 -17.78 6.15 -17.45
C ASP A 711 -19.16 5.48 -17.33
N ALA A 712 -19.46 4.88 -16.17
CA ALA A 712 -20.69 4.16 -15.93
C ALA A 712 -21.84 5.02 -15.39
N LYS A 713 -21.55 6.13 -14.70
CA LYS A 713 -22.54 6.87 -13.89
C LYS A 713 -22.66 8.35 -14.23
N PHE A 714 -21.63 8.99 -14.78
CA PHE A 714 -21.68 10.43 -15.02
C PHE A 714 -22.40 10.76 -16.31
N ASP A 715 -23.24 11.79 -16.25
CA ASP A 715 -23.76 12.48 -17.41
C ASP A 715 -23.08 13.84 -17.63
N THR A 716 -23.59 14.61 -18.59
CA THR A 716 -23.02 15.92 -18.94
C THR A 716 -23.16 16.94 -17.80
N GLU A 717 -24.21 16.87 -16.99
CA GLU A 717 -24.44 17.78 -15.89
C GLU A 717 -23.54 17.44 -14.70
N ASP A 718 -23.30 16.16 -14.42
CA ASP A 718 -22.33 15.71 -13.41
C ASP A 718 -20.93 16.24 -13.73
N HIS A 719 -20.51 16.15 -14.99
CA HIS A 719 -19.24 16.73 -15.43
C HIS A 719 -19.18 18.25 -15.22
N ARG A 720 -20.26 18.98 -15.49
CA ARG A 720 -20.33 20.44 -15.25
C ARG A 720 -20.28 20.79 -13.77
N LEU A 721 -20.96 20.02 -12.94
CA LEU A 721 -20.96 20.20 -11.48
C LEU A 721 -19.54 20.03 -10.92
N VAL A 722 -18.86 18.95 -11.28
CA VAL A 722 -17.48 18.68 -10.83
C VAL A 722 -16.52 19.78 -11.28
N MET A 723 -16.61 20.22 -12.54
CA MET A 723 -15.83 21.36 -13.06
C MET A 723 -16.11 22.64 -12.26
N LYS A 724 -17.37 22.93 -11.94
CA LYS A 724 -17.77 24.11 -11.16
C LYS A 724 -17.20 24.07 -9.74
N ILE A 725 -17.29 22.93 -9.06
CA ILE A 725 -16.75 22.76 -7.70
C ILE A 725 -15.22 22.92 -7.71
N ALA A 726 -14.53 22.30 -8.68
CA ALA A 726 -13.07 22.41 -8.81
C ALA A 726 -12.61 23.85 -9.07
N GLN A 727 -13.39 24.64 -9.82
CA GLN A 727 -13.12 26.05 -10.06
C GLN A 727 -13.15 26.87 -8.77
N THR A 728 -14.14 26.64 -7.90
CA THR A 728 -14.29 27.34 -6.62
C THR A 728 -13.16 26.99 -5.64
N LYS A 729 -12.80 25.70 -5.54
CA LYS A 729 -11.69 25.25 -4.68
C LYS A 729 -10.32 25.70 -5.19
N GLY A 730 -10.14 25.83 -6.50
CA GLY A 730 -8.90 26.29 -7.13
C GLY A 730 -8.67 27.81 -7.15
N THR A 731 -9.51 28.60 -6.47
CA THR A 731 -9.38 30.07 -6.35
C THR A 731 -8.80 30.53 -5.01
N VAL A 732 -8.61 29.62 -4.04
CA VAL A 732 -8.16 29.92 -2.67
C VAL A 732 -6.64 29.69 -2.49
N HIS A 733 -5.92 29.33 -3.55
CA HIS A 733 -4.47 29.11 -3.53
C HIS A 733 -3.72 29.99 -4.53
#